data_AF-A0A395NH72-F1
#
_entry.id   AF-A0A395NH72-F1
#
_cell.length_a   1.000
_cell.length_b   1.000
_cell.length_c   1.000
_cell.angle_alpha   90.00
_cell.angle_beta   90.00
_cell.angle_gamma   90.00
#
_symmetry.space_group_name_H-M   'P 1'
#
loop_
_entity.id
_entity.type
_entity.pdbx_description
1 polymer ?
#
loop_
_entity_poly.entity_id
_entity_poly.type
_entity_poly.pdbx_seq_one_letter_code
_entity_poly.pdbx_strand_id
1 'polypeptide(L)'
;MASTSKIVFQLGAQPSFFESISARPNGRLLLTRQDVNELWEVDPATRTGKCIVTIPGVESLTGFCEVSPDVYAVGAGIYRVATHEGAVPGSFSLWIVDLTDIEPQLRQVVKIPEIGQLNGVATWNTNTVLAADSYFGKIYRINLIDGTYSVCIDNATTNDPPHSPVKMGVNGIKVRSIGGITYVYYTNTTRLCFCRVPVDNRITPSGEVEVLARGFIPPDEAAGTLFEAFASSNSGTGEHAASQSSPGVLISGFMPDDFCFDKNGASYVTTHPTNMVFKISPDNSNAVKVAGGLASWEVAAATACTFGRSANDENVLYISTAGANVIPIDGQTEPAKILFEMKLNMPFQLEFKTLNNSKDFSYARILVLGLIGVFIFKLHQKYGSLVRIGPREVSISDWKYYREIYGTNKASVKEPGFYLPIVFVRHLNLFAMTNKAQHSARRKIYGPPYSLQSIRAWQTVIKDKAERLAKRLLADTCSSATGAANAFQLSGLFSLEVICHAGFGKDYPPEETAELIKLLHALDGSALTFIWDGLVPWLRHTGLAHKMPLVGEAYESRREWERRSRALVDGFMSLTEKEDGYLLSPLLTATDGFLGRRLNYDEFLDEAMGVMFAGSGTTSTTLTYLLYALSRPGHKQFQEKLHEELIQIPKNEDMSVIRTLPYLNAVIKETMRLYPTIISSLPRVLEESLVVDGYLIPVGTVVNMQNYVHHRDPTVYPEPETFNPERWLDSTRDMEAALTPFSIGRRGCVGQNLAWDELYLATSMLFRDLKMQLGQGMTEADMEMEDRFNIAPVGRKLMLQVFERPPRKS
;
A
#
# COMPACT_ATOMS: atom_id res chain seq x y z
N MET A 1 -8.47 -14.52 4.79
CA MET A 1 -9.94 -14.50 4.58
C MET A 1 -10.21 -13.76 3.27
N ALA A 2 -11.26 -14.18 2.58
CA ALA A 2 -11.54 -14.02 1.14
C ALA A 2 -11.22 -12.64 0.51
N SER A 3 -10.61 -12.69 -0.68
CA SER A 3 -10.57 -11.62 -1.66
C SER A 3 -12.02 -11.16 -1.95
N THR A 4 -12.35 -9.91 -1.62
CA THR A 4 -13.68 -9.34 -1.91
C THR A 4 -13.67 -8.66 -3.28
N SER A 5 -13.73 -9.43 -4.35
CA SER A 5 -14.57 -9.01 -5.48
C SER A 5 -16.02 -9.06 -4.97
N LYS A 6 -16.68 -7.91 -4.83
CA LYS A 6 -18.05 -7.86 -4.30
C LYS A 6 -18.99 -8.32 -5.40
N ILE A 7 -19.38 -9.59 -5.36
CA ILE A 7 -20.38 -10.19 -6.25
C ILE A 7 -21.63 -9.28 -6.29
N VAL A 8 -21.96 -8.79 -7.48
CA VAL A 8 -23.17 -7.99 -7.75
C VAL A 8 -24.36 -8.92 -7.84
N PHE A 9 -24.23 -9.99 -8.61
CA PHE A 9 -25.27 -10.97 -8.85
C PHE A 9 -24.60 -12.29 -9.23
N GLN A 10 -25.20 -13.41 -8.85
CA GLN A 10 -24.73 -14.75 -9.21
C GLN A 10 -25.93 -15.64 -9.47
N LEU A 11 -25.85 -16.46 -10.52
CA LEU A 11 -26.91 -17.41 -10.84
C LEU A 11 -26.97 -18.54 -9.80
N GLY A 12 -28.14 -19.16 -9.66
CA GLY A 12 -28.36 -20.21 -8.66
C GLY A 12 -27.99 -21.63 -9.11
N ALA A 13 -27.68 -21.84 -10.40
CA ALA A 13 -27.53 -23.17 -10.99
C ALA A 13 -26.21 -23.34 -11.76
N GLN A 14 -25.75 -24.59 -11.81
CA GLN A 14 -24.58 -25.05 -12.55
C GLN A 14 -24.94 -26.13 -13.57
N PRO A 15 -24.28 -26.14 -14.75
CA PRO A 15 -23.38 -25.10 -15.27
C PRO A 15 -24.17 -23.84 -15.69
N SER A 16 -23.53 -22.66 -15.70
CA SER A 16 -24.12 -21.42 -16.23
C SER A 16 -23.05 -20.52 -16.85
N PHE A 17 -23.43 -19.69 -17.83
CA PHE A 17 -22.47 -18.94 -18.65
C PHE A 17 -23.04 -17.57 -19.05
N PHE A 18 -22.55 -16.47 -18.46
CA PHE A 18 -22.77 -15.13 -19.01
C PHE A 18 -21.73 -14.82 -20.08
N GLU A 19 -22.15 -14.63 -21.33
CA GLU A 19 -21.22 -14.40 -22.45
C GLU A 19 -20.77 -12.94 -22.52
N SER A 20 -21.74 -12.02 -22.54
CA SER A 20 -21.47 -10.60 -22.78
C SER A 20 -22.26 -9.74 -21.80
N ILE A 21 -21.80 -8.50 -21.60
CA ILE A 21 -22.38 -7.54 -20.66
C ILE A 21 -22.37 -6.13 -21.25
N SER A 22 -23.45 -5.38 -21.02
CA SER A 22 -23.56 -3.97 -21.41
C SER A 22 -24.34 -3.15 -20.39
N ALA A 23 -23.87 -1.94 -20.11
CA ALA A 23 -24.61 -1.00 -19.25
C ALA A 23 -25.74 -0.31 -20.03
N ARG A 24 -26.95 -0.34 -19.48
CA ARG A 24 -28.11 0.38 -20.00
C ARG A 24 -28.06 1.87 -19.61
N PRO A 25 -28.70 2.78 -20.37
CA PRO A 25 -28.81 4.19 -20.00
C PRO A 25 -29.43 4.42 -18.61
N ASN A 26 -30.29 3.51 -18.14
CA ASN A 26 -30.93 3.57 -16.83
C ASN A 26 -30.06 3.05 -15.66
N GLY A 27 -28.79 2.68 -15.91
CA GLY A 27 -27.85 2.18 -14.90
C GLY A 27 -27.96 0.69 -14.58
N ARG A 28 -28.86 -0.06 -15.23
CA ARG A 28 -28.92 -1.52 -15.14
C ARG A 28 -27.91 -2.18 -16.07
N LEU A 29 -27.61 -3.45 -15.82
CA LEU A 29 -26.70 -4.27 -16.62
C LEU A 29 -27.51 -5.27 -17.43
N LEU A 30 -27.25 -5.35 -18.73
CA LEU A 30 -27.84 -6.31 -19.65
C LEU A 30 -26.82 -7.40 -19.97
N LEU A 31 -27.23 -8.67 -19.96
CA LEU A 31 -26.34 -9.82 -20.15
C LEU A 31 -26.97 -10.86 -21.06
N THR A 32 -26.15 -11.42 -21.95
CA THR A 32 -26.51 -12.61 -22.72
C THR A 32 -26.00 -13.87 -22.02
N ARG A 33 -26.74 -14.97 -22.17
CA ARG A 33 -26.29 -16.28 -21.71
C ARG A 33 -25.93 -17.18 -22.88
N GLN A 34 -24.77 -17.83 -22.82
CA GLN A 34 -24.36 -18.78 -23.86
C GLN A 34 -24.94 -20.18 -23.62
N ASP A 35 -25.32 -20.50 -22.39
CA ASP A 35 -25.83 -21.80 -22.02
C ASP A 35 -27.34 -21.96 -22.20
N VAL A 36 -28.07 -20.83 -22.38
CA VAL A 36 -29.51 -20.78 -22.63
C VAL A 36 -29.86 -19.57 -23.52
N ASN A 37 -31.04 -19.55 -24.13
CA ASN A 37 -31.51 -18.49 -25.03
C ASN A 37 -32.11 -17.26 -24.30
N GLU A 38 -31.51 -16.86 -23.18
CA GLU A 38 -32.04 -15.84 -22.28
C GLU A 38 -31.18 -14.57 -22.25
N LEU A 39 -31.85 -13.42 -22.32
CA LEU A 39 -31.29 -12.11 -22.06
C LEU A 39 -31.70 -11.66 -20.66
N TRP A 40 -30.72 -11.35 -19.82
CA TRP A 40 -30.89 -11.02 -18.42
C TRP A 40 -30.65 -9.54 -18.15
N GLU A 41 -31.44 -9.00 -17.24
CA GLU A 41 -31.19 -7.69 -16.65
C GLU A 41 -30.83 -7.84 -15.19
N VAL A 42 -29.77 -7.15 -14.77
CA VAL A 42 -29.31 -7.08 -13.38
C VAL A 42 -29.29 -5.63 -12.92
N ASP A 43 -29.86 -5.38 -11.76
CA ASP A 43 -29.79 -4.10 -11.08
C ASP A 43 -28.61 -4.13 -10.09
N PRO A 44 -27.52 -3.38 -10.36
CA PRO A 44 -26.36 -3.39 -9.48
C PRO A 44 -26.61 -2.76 -8.11
N ALA A 45 -27.64 -1.90 -7.97
CA ALA A 45 -27.98 -1.27 -6.70
C ALA A 45 -28.73 -2.24 -5.78
N THR A 46 -29.68 -3.01 -6.32
CA THR A 46 -30.46 -3.98 -5.55
C THR A 46 -29.86 -5.37 -5.52
N ARG A 47 -28.86 -5.65 -6.37
CA ARG A 47 -28.22 -6.98 -6.53
C ARG A 47 -29.20 -8.07 -6.93
N THR A 48 -30.21 -7.70 -7.70
CA THR A 48 -31.23 -8.61 -8.21
C THR A 48 -31.11 -8.73 -9.72
N GLY A 49 -31.43 -9.91 -10.24
CA GLY A 49 -31.38 -10.22 -11.66
C GLY A 49 -32.61 -10.98 -12.10
N LYS A 50 -33.05 -10.75 -13.34
CA LYS A 50 -34.15 -11.48 -13.96
C LYS A 50 -33.90 -11.67 -15.46
N CYS A 51 -34.40 -12.77 -16.00
CA CYS A 51 -34.60 -12.90 -17.44
C CYS A 51 -35.66 -11.87 -17.90
N ILE A 52 -35.37 -11.13 -18.95
CA ILE A 52 -36.30 -10.15 -19.54
C ILE A 52 -36.74 -10.53 -20.94
N VAL A 53 -35.97 -11.34 -21.66
CA VAL A 53 -36.27 -11.81 -23.02
C VAL A 53 -35.77 -13.23 -23.21
N THR A 54 -36.58 -14.07 -23.85
CA THR A 54 -36.17 -15.37 -24.37
C THR A 54 -36.34 -15.36 -25.89
N ILE A 55 -35.26 -15.58 -26.65
CA ILE A 55 -35.34 -15.56 -28.12
C ILE A 55 -35.79 -16.95 -28.62
N PRO A 56 -36.89 -17.04 -29.39
CA PRO A 56 -37.41 -18.33 -29.84
C PRO A 56 -36.55 -18.94 -30.96
N GLY A 57 -36.52 -20.28 -31.04
CA GLY A 57 -35.87 -21.01 -32.14
C GLY A 57 -34.35 -21.07 -32.09
N VAL A 58 -33.75 -20.66 -30.98
CA VAL A 58 -32.31 -20.70 -30.69
C VAL A 58 -32.09 -21.27 -29.28
N GLU A 59 -30.87 -21.75 -28.99
CA GLU A 59 -30.52 -22.36 -27.70
C GLU A 59 -29.54 -21.50 -26.89
N SER A 60 -28.87 -20.53 -27.52
CA SER A 60 -27.83 -19.71 -26.90
C SER A 60 -27.84 -18.27 -27.43
N LEU A 61 -27.53 -17.30 -26.57
CA LEU A 61 -27.22 -15.93 -26.95
C LEU A 61 -25.71 -15.66 -26.83
N THR A 62 -25.14 -14.86 -27.72
CA THR A 62 -23.70 -14.58 -27.78
C THR A 62 -23.41 -13.08 -27.58
N GLY A 63 -22.39 -12.53 -28.23
CA GLY A 63 -22.11 -11.10 -28.21
C GLY A 63 -23.28 -10.25 -28.70
N PHE A 64 -23.36 -9.03 -28.19
CA PHE A 64 -24.38 -8.05 -28.56
C PHE A 64 -23.85 -6.62 -28.44
N CYS A 65 -24.54 -5.68 -29.07
CA CYS A 65 -24.23 -4.26 -28.97
C CYS A 65 -25.49 -3.39 -28.99
N GLU A 66 -25.41 -2.23 -28.35
CA GLU A 66 -26.45 -1.20 -28.41
C GLU A 66 -26.35 -0.44 -29.74
N VAL A 67 -27.39 -0.47 -30.57
CA VAL A 67 -27.43 0.24 -31.87
C VAL A 67 -28.10 1.61 -31.78
N SER A 68 -29.02 1.76 -30.84
CA SER A 68 -29.59 3.02 -30.36
C SER A 68 -30.00 2.82 -28.89
N PRO A 69 -30.23 3.89 -28.09
CA PRO A 69 -30.58 3.76 -26.68
C PRO A 69 -31.67 2.70 -26.45
N ASP A 70 -31.34 1.68 -25.65
CA ASP A 70 -32.22 0.54 -25.33
C ASP A 70 -32.64 -0.37 -26.51
N VAL A 71 -31.99 -0.27 -27.67
CA VAL A 71 -32.17 -1.19 -28.81
C VAL A 71 -30.86 -1.92 -29.07
N TYR A 72 -30.90 -3.25 -29.05
CA TYR A 72 -29.72 -4.10 -29.08
C TYR A 72 -29.73 -5.04 -30.28
N ALA A 73 -28.59 -5.13 -30.98
CA ALA A 73 -28.32 -6.21 -31.93
C ALA A 73 -27.67 -7.37 -31.18
N VAL A 74 -28.31 -8.54 -31.17
CA VAL A 74 -27.95 -9.70 -30.36
C VAL A 74 -27.65 -10.89 -31.27
N GLY A 75 -26.49 -11.51 -31.07
CA GLY A 75 -26.16 -12.79 -31.68
C GLY A 75 -26.89 -13.95 -31.02
N ALA A 76 -27.45 -14.86 -31.82
CA ALA A 76 -28.13 -16.03 -31.30
C ALA A 76 -28.01 -17.25 -32.21
N GLY A 77 -27.96 -18.46 -31.64
CA GLY A 77 -27.77 -19.69 -32.38
C GLY A 77 -27.87 -20.93 -31.49
N ILE A 78 -27.18 -22.00 -31.88
CA ILE A 78 -27.08 -23.21 -31.07
C ILE A 78 -25.63 -23.37 -30.61
N TYR A 79 -25.45 -23.33 -29.29
CA TYR A 79 -24.19 -23.60 -28.61
C TYR A 79 -24.44 -24.54 -27.43
N ARG A 80 -23.78 -25.70 -27.41
CA ARG A 80 -24.03 -26.75 -26.41
C ARG A 80 -22.93 -26.79 -25.36
N VAL A 81 -23.11 -26.00 -24.31
CA VAL A 81 -22.19 -25.94 -23.15
C VAL A 81 -22.20 -27.26 -22.38
N ALA A 82 -23.37 -27.80 -22.04
CA ALA A 82 -23.50 -28.96 -21.15
C ALA A 82 -22.88 -30.24 -21.73
N THR A 83 -22.96 -30.45 -23.05
CA THR A 83 -22.39 -31.63 -23.73
C THR A 83 -20.96 -31.39 -24.22
N HIS A 84 -20.40 -30.18 -24.04
CA HIS A 84 -19.10 -29.77 -24.57
C HIS A 84 -18.98 -29.91 -26.10
N GLU A 85 -20.11 -29.94 -26.83
CA GLU A 85 -20.14 -30.03 -28.30
C GLU A 85 -19.89 -28.66 -28.97
N GLY A 86 -20.04 -27.56 -28.24
CA GLY A 86 -19.76 -26.21 -28.73
C GLY A 86 -20.80 -25.68 -29.72
N ALA A 87 -20.37 -24.79 -30.61
CA ALA A 87 -21.21 -24.13 -31.60
C ALA A 87 -21.64 -25.10 -32.73
N VAL A 88 -22.88 -24.96 -33.22
CA VAL A 88 -23.37 -25.67 -34.42
C VAL A 88 -23.31 -24.72 -35.63
N PRO A 89 -22.36 -24.91 -36.57
CA PRO A 89 -22.25 -24.05 -37.75
C PRO A 89 -23.53 -23.93 -38.56
N GLY A 90 -23.82 -22.73 -39.07
CA GLY A 90 -25.02 -22.41 -39.84
C GLY A 90 -26.31 -22.26 -39.03
N SER A 91 -26.27 -22.43 -37.70
CA SER A 91 -27.41 -22.19 -36.81
C SER A 91 -27.58 -20.71 -36.45
N PHE A 92 -26.53 -19.90 -36.59
CA PHE A 92 -26.48 -18.55 -36.04
C PHE A 92 -27.23 -17.51 -36.87
N SER A 93 -27.83 -16.56 -36.16
CA SER A 93 -28.59 -15.43 -36.69
C SER A 93 -28.40 -14.19 -35.83
N LEU A 94 -28.61 -13.03 -36.44
CA LEU A 94 -28.60 -11.74 -35.76
C LEU A 94 -30.05 -11.30 -35.50
N TRP A 95 -30.31 -10.81 -34.29
CA TRP A 95 -31.62 -10.34 -33.86
C TRP A 95 -31.54 -8.89 -33.40
N ILE A 96 -32.64 -8.14 -33.56
CA ILE A 96 -32.90 -6.91 -32.82
C ILE A 96 -33.77 -7.23 -31.62
N VAL A 97 -33.36 -6.74 -30.46
CA VAL A 97 -34.12 -6.70 -29.21
C VAL A 97 -34.34 -5.23 -28.85
N ASP A 98 -35.57 -4.77 -28.98
CA ASP A 98 -35.98 -3.42 -28.63
C ASP A 98 -36.58 -3.40 -27.21
N LEU A 99 -35.95 -2.67 -26.29
CA LEU A 99 -36.33 -2.54 -24.89
C LEU A 99 -36.83 -1.12 -24.56
N THR A 100 -37.20 -0.34 -25.56
CA THR A 100 -37.69 1.05 -25.38
C THR A 100 -39.10 1.11 -24.79
N ASP A 101 -39.93 0.11 -25.10
CA ASP A 101 -41.26 -0.08 -24.54
C ASP A 101 -41.27 -1.02 -23.32
N ILE A 102 -42.41 -1.08 -22.61
CA ILE A 102 -42.59 -1.99 -21.45
C ILE A 102 -42.41 -3.46 -21.86
N GLU A 103 -42.90 -3.82 -23.05
CA GLU A 103 -42.84 -5.18 -23.60
C GLU A 103 -41.76 -5.25 -24.70
N PRO A 104 -40.71 -6.08 -24.52
CA PRO A 104 -39.64 -6.21 -25.50
C PRO A 104 -40.13 -6.63 -26.89
N GLN A 105 -39.63 -5.97 -27.95
CA GLN A 105 -39.91 -6.36 -29.33
C GLN A 105 -38.72 -7.10 -29.93
N LEU A 106 -38.99 -8.24 -30.58
CA LEU A 106 -37.97 -9.10 -31.20
C LEU A 106 -38.13 -9.12 -32.71
N ARG A 107 -37.02 -8.97 -33.43
CA ARG A 107 -36.97 -9.13 -34.89
C ARG A 107 -35.71 -9.85 -35.31
N GLN A 108 -35.84 -11.00 -35.95
CA GLN A 108 -34.71 -11.65 -36.62
C GLN A 108 -34.31 -10.81 -37.83
N VAL A 109 -33.06 -10.35 -37.87
CA VAL A 109 -32.52 -9.55 -38.98
C VAL A 109 -32.10 -10.47 -40.12
N VAL A 110 -31.25 -11.45 -39.82
CA VAL A 110 -30.70 -12.35 -40.81
C VAL A 110 -30.19 -13.63 -40.17
N LYS A 111 -30.36 -14.76 -40.87
CA LYS A 111 -29.65 -16.01 -40.61
C LYS A 111 -28.50 -16.12 -41.61
N ILE A 112 -27.30 -16.43 -41.13
CA ILE A 112 -26.09 -16.47 -41.97
C ILE A 112 -25.54 -17.91 -41.95
N PRO A 113 -25.90 -18.74 -42.94
CA PRO A 113 -25.48 -20.15 -42.98
C PRO A 113 -23.96 -20.34 -43.02
N GLU A 114 -23.23 -19.36 -43.54
CA GLU A 114 -21.77 -19.39 -43.67
C GLU A 114 -21.03 -19.17 -42.34
N ILE A 115 -21.71 -18.68 -41.30
CA ILE A 115 -21.09 -18.42 -40.00
C ILE A 115 -21.03 -19.71 -39.18
N GLY A 116 -19.85 -20.00 -38.63
CA GLY A 116 -19.66 -21.11 -37.70
C GLY A 116 -20.15 -20.77 -36.30
N GLN A 117 -19.72 -19.63 -35.75
CA GLN A 117 -20.19 -19.11 -34.48
C GLN A 117 -20.21 -17.59 -34.51
N LEU A 118 -21.41 -17.00 -34.48
CA LEU A 118 -21.53 -15.54 -34.36
C LEU A 118 -21.25 -15.16 -32.92
N ASN A 119 -20.16 -14.41 -32.66
CA ASN A 119 -19.82 -13.96 -31.32
C ASN A 119 -19.82 -12.43 -31.18
N GLY A 120 -18.67 -11.77 -31.19
CA GLY A 120 -18.59 -10.32 -30.99
C GLY A 120 -19.45 -9.52 -31.96
N VAL A 121 -20.23 -8.59 -31.43
CA VAL A 121 -21.03 -7.66 -32.23
C VAL A 121 -20.64 -6.23 -31.85
N ALA A 122 -20.48 -5.36 -32.83
CA ALA A 122 -20.15 -3.96 -32.62
C ALA A 122 -20.97 -3.04 -33.53
N THR A 123 -21.50 -1.97 -32.95
CA THR A 123 -22.24 -0.95 -33.69
C THR A 123 -21.29 -0.14 -34.58
N TRP A 124 -21.61 -0.06 -35.87
CA TRP A 124 -20.98 0.90 -36.78
C TRP A 124 -21.82 2.19 -36.86
N ASN A 125 -23.12 2.03 -37.07
CA ASN A 125 -24.13 3.09 -36.97
C ASN A 125 -25.49 2.46 -36.66
N THR A 126 -26.56 3.26 -36.62
CA THR A 126 -27.91 2.79 -36.27
C THR A 126 -28.48 1.72 -37.19
N ASN A 127 -27.92 1.56 -38.41
CA ASN A 127 -28.42 0.64 -39.44
C ASN A 127 -27.41 -0.46 -39.78
N THR A 128 -26.22 -0.46 -39.17
CA THR A 128 -25.14 -1.38 -39.55
C THR A 128 -24.36 -1.81 -38.32
N VAL A 129 -24.14 -3.12 -38.23
CA VAL A 129 -23.25 -3.71 -37.23
C VAL A 129 -22.14 -4.52 -37.89
N LEU A 130 -21.08 -4.74 -37.12
CA LEU A 130 -20.05 -5.72 -37.37
C LEU A 130 -20.32 -6.95 -36.51
N ALA A 131 -20.17 -8.14 -37.09
CA ALA A 131 -20.33 -9.41 -36.38
C ALA A 131 -19.13 -10.32 -36.64
N ALA A 132 -18.54 -10.86 -35.57
CA ALA A 132 -17.44 -11.80 -35.60
C ALA A 132 -17.95 -13.22 -35.85
N ASP A 133 -17.27 -13.94 -36.74
CA ASP A 133 -17.31 -15.39 -36.79
C ASP A 133 -16.10 -15.94 -36.03
N SER A 134 -16.32 -16.34 -34.78
CA SER A 134 -15.27 -16.85 -33.89
C SER A 134 -14.78 -18.24 -34.32
N TYR A 135 -15.50 -18.93 -35.20
CA TYR A 135 -15.13 -20.28 -35.64
C TYR A 135 -14.27 -20.25 -36.91
N PHE A 136 -14.61 -19.41 -37.88
CA PHE A 136 -13.89 -19.30 -39.15
C PHE A 136 -13.00 -18.05 -39.26
N GLY A 137 -13.03 -17.13 -38.28
CA GLY A 137 -12.08 -16.02 -38.21
C GLY A 137 -12.38 -14.86 -39.17
N LYS A 138 -13.66 -14.60 -39.45
CA LYS A 138 -14.11 -13.53 -40.36
C LYS A 138 -14.94 -12.50 -39.63
N ILE A 139 -14.90 -11.25 -40.09
CA ILE A 139 -15.80 -10.20 -39.60
C ILE A 139 -16.72 -9.79 -40.74
N TYR A 140 -18.03 -9.84 -40.46
CA TYR A 140 -19.10 -9.49 -41.39
C TYR A 140 -19.63 -8.10 -41.05
N ARG A 141 -19.93 -7.31 -42.07
CA ARG A 141 -20.84 -6.16 -41.93
C ARG A 141 -22.25 -6.62 -42.26
N ILE A 142 -23.22 -6.22 -41.44
CA ILE A 142 -24.63 -6.62 -41.57
C ILE A 142 -25.50 -5.36 -41.52
N ASN A 143 -26.35 -5.18 -42.53
CA ASN A 143 -27.37 -4.15 -42.57
C ASN A 143 -28.59 -4.61 -41.75
N LEU A 144 -28.96 -3.81 -40.75
CA LEU A 144 -30.04 -4.14 -39.82
C LEU A 144 -31.44 -3.98 -40.45
N ILE A 145 -31.57 -3.25 -41.55
CA ILE A 145 -32.86 -2.96 -42.20
C ILE A 145 -33.27 -4.13 -43.10
N ASP A 146 -32.41 -4.50 -44.06
CA ASP A 146 -32.72 -5.48 -45.10
C ASP A 146 -32.03 -6.83 -44.90
N GLY A 147 -31.17 -6.96 -43.88
CA GLY A 147 -30.45 -8.19 -43.57
C GLY A 147 -29.31 -8.50 -44.52
N THR A 148 -28.97 -7.60 -45.46
CA THR A 148 -27.83 -7.83 -46.37
C THR A 148 -26.51 -7.87 -45.60
N TYR A 149 -25.62 -8.79 -45.96
CA TYR A 149 -24.34 -8.97 -45.29
C TYR A 149 -23.20 -9.27 -46.26
N SER A 150 -21.98 -8.93 -45.84
CA SER A 150 -20.76 -9.28 -46.56
C SER A 150 -19.56 -9.34 -45.61
N VAL A 151 -18.57 -10.18 -45.91
CA VAL A 151 -17.29 -10.16 -45.20
C VAL A 151 -16.59 -8.82 -45.45
N CYS A 152 -16.15 -8.16 -44.38
CA CYS A 152 -15.43 -6.88 -44.45
C CYS A 152 -13.99 -6.97 -43.94
N ILE A 153 -13.68 -7.93 -43.06
CA ILE A 153 -12.30 -8.19 -42.61
C ILE A 153 -12.07 -9.70 -42.60
N ASP A 154 -11.06 -10.12 -43.34
CA ASP A 154 -10.55 -11.50 -43.44
C ASP A 154 -9.04 -11.39 -43.63
N ASN A 155 -8.27 -11.66 -42.57
CA ASN A 155 -6.82 -11.52 -42.58
C ASN A 155 -6.15 -12.55 -41.66
N ALA A 156 -4.82 -12.59 -41.69
CA ALA A 156 -4.06 -13.57 -40.92
C ALA A 156 -4.32 -13.48 -39.41
N THR A 157 -4.57 -12.29 -38.86
CA THR A 157 -4.80 -12.07 -37.42
C THR A 157 -6.24 -12.37 -36.98
N THR A 158 -7.21 -12.45 -37.90
CA THR A 158 -8.57 -12.92 -37.61
C THR A 158 -8.70 -14.43 -37.80
N ASN A 159 -7.96 -15.02 -38.74
CA ASN A 159 -8.02 -16.45 -39.07
C ASN A 159 -7.22 -17.34 -38.11
N ASP A 160 -7.87 -18.35 -37.52
CA ASP A 160 -7.20 -19.32 -36.64
C ASP A 160 -6.22 -20.24 -37.40
N PRO A 161 -5.16 -20.75 -36.76
CA PRO A 161 -4.26 -21.73 -37.36
C PRO A 161 -5.01 -22.99 -37.85
N PRO A 162 -4.64 -23.59 -39.00
CA PRO A 162 -5.38 -24.71 -39.63
C PRO A 162 -5.57 -25.96 -38.74
N HIS A 163 -4.83 -26.08 -37.64
CA HIS A 163 -4.78 -27.23 -36.75
C HIS A 163 -4.99 -26.88 -35.27
N SER A 164 -5.59 -25.73 -34.96
CA SER A 164 -5.88 -25.41 -33.56
C SER A 164 -6.83 -26.45 -32.95
N PRO A 165 -6.50 -27.03 -31.78
CA PRO A 165 -7.33 -28.03 -31.11
C PRO A 165 -8.66 -27.43 -30.61
N VAL A 166 -8.72 -26.11 -30.43
CA VAL A 166 -9.93 -25.37 -30.06
C VAL A 166 -10.07 -24.16 -30.98
N LYS A 167 -11.27 -23.97 -31.54
CA LYS A 167 -11.60 -22.84 -32.42
C LYS A 167 -12.44 -21.83 -31.67
N MET A 168 -11.78 -20.78 -31.17
CA MET A 168 -12.42 -19.67 -30.45
C MET A 168 -12.21 -18.32 -31.12
N GLY A 169 -11.35 -18.22 -32.14
CA GLY A 169 -11.17 -17.09 -33.04
C GLY A 169 -11.45 -15.69 -32.49
N VAL A 170 -12.15 -14.88 -33.27
CA VAL A 170 -12.46 -13.49 -32.92
C VAL A 170 -13.65 -13.43 -31.95
N ASN A 171 -13.41 -13.03 -30.70
CA ASN A 171 -14.46 -12.87 -29.69
C ASN A 171 -14.88 -11.41 -29.53
N GLY A 172 -14.11 -10.58 -28.84
CA GLY A 172 -14.43 -9.16 -28.68
C GLY A 172 -14.24 -8.38 -29.98
N ILE A 173 -15.21 -7.52 -30.33
CA ILE A 173 -15.09 -6.49 -31.37
C ILE A 173 -15.62 -5.16 -30.83
N LYS A 174 -14.93 -4.05 -31.12
CA LYS A 174 -15.40 -2.67 -30.86
C LYS A 174 -14.92 -1.72 -31.97
N VAL A 175 -15.70 -0.67 -32.23
CA VAL A 175 -15.35 0.38 -33.21
C VAL A 175 -15.05 1.68 -32.48
N ARG A 176 -13.96 2.37 -32.85
CA ARG A 176 -13.60 3.66 -32.24
C ARG A 176 -12.86 4.58 -33.20
N SER A 177 -13.21 5.85 -33.21
CA SER A 177 -12.49 6.88 -33.97
C SER A 177 -11.52 7.65 -33.07
N ILE A 178 -10.25 7.74 -33.48
CA ILE A 178 -9.18 8.43 -32.77
C ILE A 178 -8.43 9.32 -33.78
N GLY A 179 -8.35 10.62 -33.50
CA GLY A 179 -7.63 11.55 -34.38
C GLY A 179 -8.14 11.60 -35.82
N GLY A 180 -9.43 11.33 -36.04
CA GLY A 180 -10.05 11.29 -37.38
C GLY A 180 -9.91 9.95 -38.12
N ILE A 181 -9.22 8.96 -37.54
CA ILE A 181 -9.10 7.60 -38.10
C ILE A 181 -10.05 6.67 -37.33
N THR A 182 -10.87 5.90 -38.05
CA THR A 182 -11.74 4.89 -37.45
C THR A 182 -11.05 3.54 -37.44
N TYR A 183 -11.01 2.91 -36.27
CA TYR A 183 -10.41 1.60 -36.07
C TYR A 183 -11.47 0.58 -35.68
N VAL A 184 -11.33 -0.64 -36.23
CA VAL A 184 -11.99 -1.84 -35.72
C VAL A 184 -10.99 -2.55 -34.81
N TYR A 185 -11.30 -2.57 -33.52
CA TYR A 185 -10.56 -3.31 -32.50
C TYR A 185 -11.17 -4.70 -32.36
N TYR A 186 -10.32 -5.70 -32.21
CA TYR A 186 -10.77 -7.07 -31.98
C TYR A 186 -9.75 -7.90 -31.22
N THR A 187 -10.21 -8.89 -30.49
CA THR A 187 -9.38 -9.93 -29.88
C THR A 187 -9.41 -11.18 -30.76
N ASN A 188 -8.35 -11.98 -30.71
CA ASN A 188 -8.41 -13.37 -31.17
C ASN A 188 -7.84 -14.25 -30.05
N THR A 189 -8.68 -15.13 -29.51
CA THR A 189 -8.36 -15.96 -28.34
C THR A 189 -7.35 -17.03 -28.70
N THR A 190 -7.53 -17.74 -29.82
CA THR A 190 -6.62 -18.80 -30.28
C THR A 190 -5.22 -18.26 -30.59
N ARG A 191 -5.15 -17.06 -31.18
CA ARG A 191 -3.91 -16.37 -31.52
C ARG A 191 -3.30 -15.57 -30.37
N LEU A 192 -3.96 -15.55 -29.21
CA LEU A 192 -3.49 -14.83 -28.03
C LEU A 192 -3.23 -13.34 -28.33
N CYS A 193 -4.02 -12.69 -29.17
CA CYS A 193 -3.72 -11.32 -29.58
C CYS A 193 -4.89 -10.36 -29.45
N PHE A 194 -4.58 -9.11 -29.11
CA PHE A 194 -5.49 -7.98 -29.17
C PHE A 194 -5.01 -7.03 -30.26
N CYS A 195 -5.87 -6.72 -31.22
CA CYS A 195 -5.52 -6.07 -32.47
C CYS A 195 -6.43 -4.88 -32.76
N ARG A 196 -5.97 -3.99 -33.63
CA ARG A 196 -6.83 -3.03 -34.33
C ARG A 196 -6.45 -2.90 -35.79
N VAL A 197 -7.41 -2.53 -36.62
CA VAL A 197 -7.18 -2.23 -38.04
C VAL A 197 -7.89 -0.92 -38.40
N PRO A 198 -7.21 0.05 -39.04
CA PRO A 198 -7.88 1.25 -39.53
C PRO A 198 -8.80 0.87 -40.70
N VAL A 199 -9.99 1.46 -40.75
CA VAL A 199 -10.99 1.21 -41.80
C VAL A 199 -11.51 2.50 -42.41
N ASP A 200 -11.90 2.43 -43.68
CA ASP A 200 -12.60 3.51 -44.37
C ASP A 200 -14.10 3.57 -44.00
N ASN A 201 -14.81 4.54 -44.56
CA ASN A 201 -16.26 4.71 -44.32
C ASN A 201 -17.13 3.54 -44.84
N ARG A 202 -16.55 2.64 -45.65
CA ARG A 202 -17.21 1.43 -46.16
C ARG A 202 -16.85 0.19 -45.33
N ILE A 203 -16.12 0.37 -44.24
CA ILE A 203 -15.62 -0.67 -43.34
C ILE A 203 -14.60 -1.58 -44.04
N THR A 204 -13.84 -1.04 -44.98
CA THR A 204 -12.75 -1.73 -45.66
C THR A 204 -11.43 -1.39 -44.96
N PRO A 205 -10.55 -2.36 -44.64
CA PRO A 205 -9.22 -2.08 -44.13
C PRO A 205 -8.48 -1.04 -44.99
N SER A 206 -8.05 0.05 -44.35
CA SER A 206 -7.37 1.18 -45.02
C SER A 206 -5.88 1.26 -44.68
N GLY A 207 -5.36 0.28 -43.94
CA GLY A 207 -3.97 0.20 -43.48
C GLY A 207 -3.65 -1.18 -42.87
N GLU A 208 -2.45 -1.32 -42.32
CA GLU A 208 -2.02 -2.58 -41.69
C GLU A 208 -2.74 -2.85 -40.36
N VAL A 209 -2.82 -4.13 -40.00
CA VAL A 209 -3.29 -4.54 -38.68
C VAL A 209 -2.19 -4.26 -37.66
N GLU A 210 -2.54 -3.53 -36.60
CA GLU A 210 -1.68 -3.29 -35.45
C GLU A 210 -2.00 -4.30 -34.35
N VAL A 211 -0.98 -5.05 -33.90
CA VAL A 211 -1.11 -5.94 -32.73
C VAL A 211 -0.74 -5.16 -31.48
N LEU A 212 -1.72 -4.89 -30.62
CA LEU A 212 -1.59 -4.06 -29.43
C LEU A 212 -1.02 -4.84 -28.25
N ALA A 213 -1.44 -6.09 -28.11
CA ALA A 213 -0.91 -7.02 -27.10
C ALA A 213 -0.86 -8.44 -27.63
N ARG A 214 0.12 -9.21 -27.14
CA ARG A 214 0.28 -10.65 -27.39
C ARG A 214 0.41 -11.40 -26.08
N GLY A 215 -0.25 -12.54 -26.01
CA GLY A 215 -0.17 -13.47 -24.92
C GLY A 215 0.87 -14.55 -25.14
N PHE A 216 1.37 -15.08 -24.04
CA PHE A 216 2.11 -16.34 -23.98
C PHE A 216 1.71 -17.09 -22.71
N ILE A 217 1.80 -18.42 -22.72
CA ILE A 217 1.54 -19.25 -21.54
C ILE A 217 2.86 -19.92 -21.14
N PRO A 218 3.37 -19.67 -19.92
CA PRO A 218 4.59 -20.33 -19.43
C PRO A 218 4.44 -21.87 -19.39
N PRO A 219 5.50 -22.65 -19.72
CA PRO A 219 5.42 -24.11 -19.74
C PRO A 219 5.09 -24.74 -18.37
N ASP A 220 5.56 -24.14 -17.29
CA ASP A 220 5.29 -24.52 -15.90
C ASP A 220 3.85 -24.26 -15.47
N GLU A 221 3.19 -23.27 -16.09
CA GLU A 221 1.76 -22.96 -15.88
C GLU A 221 0.84 -23.78 -16.80
N ALA A 222 1.36 -24.37 -17.88
CA ALA A 222 0.59 -25.16 -18.85
C ALA A 222 0.44 -26.65 -18.47
N ALA A 223 1.34 -27.18 -17.63
CA ALA A 223 1.54 -28.61 -17.42
C ALA A 223 0.26 -29.40 -17.08
N GLY A 224 -0.09 -30.40 -17.89
CA GLY A 224 -1.21 -31.33 -17.68
C GLY A 224 -2.62 -30.77 -17.90
N THR A 225 -2.78 -29.66 -18.64
CA THR A 225 -4.07 -28.98 -18.86
C THR A 225 -4.38 -28.75 -20.34
N LEU A 226 -5.60 -28.31 -20.68
CA LEU A 226 -5.94 -27.82 -22.03
C LEU A 226 -5.00 -26.70 -22.53
N PHE A 227 -4.31 -25.99 -21.62
CA PHE A 227 -3.33 -24.95 -21.98
C PHE A 227 -2.09 -25.51 -22.70
N GLU A 228 -1.69 -26.77 -22.49
CA GLU A 228 -0.62 -27.43 -23.26
C GLU A 228 -0.97 -27.55 -24.75
N ALA A 229 -2.24 -27.79 -25.07
CA ALA A 229 -2.72 -27.91 -26.44
C ALA A 229 -2.67 -26.53 -27.16
N PHE A 230 -3.02 -25.45 -26.45
CA PHE A 230 -2.89 -24.07 -26.95
C PHE A 230 -1.43 -23.59 -27.06
N ALA A 231 -0.57 -23.99 -26.11
CA ALA A 231 0.85 -23.65 -26.13
C ALA A 231 1.61 -24.38 -27.25
N SER A 232 1.28 -25.66 -27.49
CA SER A 232 1.91 -26.48 -28.53
C SER A 232 1.53 -26.07 -29.96
N SER A 233 0.27 -25.67 -30.21
CA SER A 233 -0.18 -25.23 -31.55
C SER A 233 0.49 -23.93 -32.02
N ASN A 234 0.89 -23.06 -31.09
CA ASN A 234 1.63 -21.83 -31.39
C ASN A 234 3.16 -22.04 -31.39
N SER A 235 3.66 -23.21 -30.98
CA SER A 235 5.10 -23.56 -30.98
C SER A 235 5.56 -24.26 -32.27
N GLY A 236 4.63 -24.76 -33.09
CA GLY A 236 4.88 -25.59 -34.28
C GLY A 236 5.10 -24.84 -35.60
N THR A 237 4.91 -23.52 -35.64
CA THR A 237 5.38 -22.66 -36.74
C THR A 237 6.59 -21.90 -36.22
N GLY A 238 7.65 -21.78 -37.01
CA GLY A 238 8.85 -21.00 -36.68
C GLY A 238 8.60 -19.48 -36.55
N GLU A 239 7.58 -19.07 -35.81
CA GLU A 239 7.18 -17.69 -35.51
C GLU A 239 7.56 -17.26 -34.09
N HIS A 240 8.44 -18.00 -33.40
CA HIS A 240 9.16 -17.45 -32.25
C HIS A 240 10.23 -16.42 -32.64
N ALA A 241 10.46 -16.20 -33.94
CA ALA A 241 11.24 -15.09 -34.47
C ALA A 241 10.81 -14.77 -35.90
N ALA A 242 10.51 -13.50 -36.19
CA ALA A 242 10.40 -12.91 -37.53
C ALA A 242 9.11 -13.15 -38.35
N SER A 243 8.06 -12.37 -38.06
CA SER A 243 7.54 -11.46 -39.08
C SER A 243 7.41 -10.06 -38.46
N GLN A 244 8.22 -9.16 -39.01
CA GLN A 244 8.44 -7.79 -38.56
C GLN A 244 7.37 -6.89 -39.18
N SER A 245 6.51 -6.26 -38.36
CA SER A 245 6.06 -4.88 -38.65
C SER A 245 5.41 -4.12 -37.48
N SER A 246 5.09 -4.70 -36.32
CA SER A 246 4.63 -3.90 -35.15
C SER A 246 4.88 -4.55 -33.78
N PRO A 247 5.51 -3.85 -32.80
CA PRO A 247 5.77 -4.37 -31.45
C PRO A 247 4.55 -4.18 -30.53
N GLY A 248 3.84 -5.26 -30.20
CA GLY A 248 2.81 -5.28 -29.15
C GLY A 248 3.38 -5.66 -27.78
N VAL A 249 2.69 -5.30 -26.68
CA VAL A 249 3.09 -5.68 -25.32
C VAL A 249 2.92 -7.18 -25.11
N LEU A 250 3.95 -7.85 -24.54
CA LEU A 250 3.89 -9.27 -24.19
C LEU A 250 3.29 -9.46 -22.79
N ILE A 251 2.32 -10.38 -22.66
CA ILE A 251 1.55 -10.61 -21.43
C ILE A 251 1.48 -12.11 -21.11
N SER A 252 1.84 -12.49 -19.88
CA SER A 252 1.76 -13.89 -19.42
C SER A 252 0.30 -14.30 -19.14
N GLY A 253 -0.08 -15.50 -19.57
CA GLY A 253 -1.41 -16.09 -19.37
C GLY A 253 -2.55 -15.34 -20.08
N PHE A 254 -2.25 -14.55 -21.11
CA PHE A 254 -3.22 -13.71 -21.79
C PHE A 254 -3.93 -14.45 -22.95
N MET A 255 -5.14 -14.96 -22.66
CA MET A 255 -6.07 -15.52 -23.64
C MET A 255 -7.27 -14.57 -23.75
N PRO A 256 -7.20 -13.53 -24.59
CA PRO A 256 -8.19 -12.45 -24.57
C PRO A 256 -9.55 -12.94 -25.05
N ASP A 257 -10.61 -12.55 -24.34
CA ASP A 257 -12.01 -12.78 -24.70
C ASP A 257 -12.64 -11.46 -25.17
N ASP A 258 -13.64 -10.87 -24.51
CA ASP A 258 -14.13 -9.53 -24.84
C ASP A 258 -13.32 -8.41 -24.14
N PHE A 259 -13.64 -7.15 -24.46
CA PHE A 259 -13.00 -5.98 -23.87
C PHE A 259 -13.89 -4.75 -23.90
N CYS A 260 -13.58 -3.77 -23.05
CA CYS A 260 -14.16 -2.42 -23.11
C CYS A 260 -13.11 -1.33 -22.97
N PHE A 261 -13.51 -0.06 -23.17
CA PHE A 261 -12.65 1.09 -23.00
C PHE A 261 -13.09 1.94 -21.81
N ASP A 262 -12.13 2.51 -21.07
CA ASP A 262 -12.43 3.62 -20.16
C ASP A 262 -12.50 4.96 -20.90
N LYS A 263 -12.95 6.00 -20.20
CA LYS A 263 -13.07 7.37 -20.73
C LYS A 263 -11.75 7.98 -21.22
N ASN A 264 -10.61 7.49 -20.73
CA ASN A 264 -9.28 7.93 -21.14
C ASN A 264 -8.74 7.13 -22.33
N GLY A 265 -9.47 6.09 -22.74
CA GLY A 265 -9.14 5.23 -23.86
C GLY A 265 -8.26 4.03 -23.52
N ALA A 266 -8.05 3.71 -22.25
CA ALA A 266 -7.39 2.47 -21.88
C ALA A 266 -8.34 1.30 -22.13
N SER A 267 -7.80 0.16 -22.56
CA SER A 267 -8.60 -1.04 -22.84
C SER A 267 -8.57 -1.97 -21.64
N TYR A 268 -9.72 -2.51 -21.23
CA TYR A 268 -9.82 -3.55 -20.22
C TYR A 268 -10.25 -4.82 -20.93
N VAL A 269 -9.38 -5.82 -20.91
CA VAL A 269 -9.53 -7.06 -21.67
C VAL A 269 -9.71 -8.20 -20.69
N THR A 270 -10.85 -8.88 -20.76
CA THR A 270 -11.10 -10.10 -20.00
C THR A 270 -10.38 -11.28 -20.64
N THR A 271 -10.02 -12.27 -19.85
CA THR A 271 -9.36 -13.46 -20.36
C THR A 271 -10.07 -14.74 -19.92
N HIS A 272 -10.38 -15.55 -20.92
CA HIS A 272 -11.08 -16.82 -20.79
C HIS A 272 -10.32 -17.85 -21.67
N PRO A 273 -9.95 -19.02 -21.12
CA PRO A 273 -10.22 -19.52 -19.77
C PRO A 273 -9.20 -19.15 -18.68
N THR A 274 -8.35 -18.13 -18.88
CA THR A 274 -7.25 -17.84 -17.95
C THR A 274 -7.60 -17.00 -16.72
N ASN A 275 -8.88 -16.73 -16.46
CA ASN A 275 -9.38 -16.19 -15.19
C ASN A 275 -8.74 -14.84 -14.78
N MET A 276 -8.50 -13.94 -15.74
CA MET A 276 -7.84 -12.65 -15.49
C MET A 276 -8.53 -11.49 -16.22
N VAL A 277 -8.23 -10.27 -15.77
CA VAL A 277 -8.55 -9.03 -16.47
C VAL A 277 -7.30 -8.17 -16.56
N PHE A 278 -7.00 -7.64 -17.74
CA PHE A 278 -5.84 -6.79 -17.99
C PHE A 278 -6.27 -5.39 -18.44
N LYS A 279 -5.60 -4.37 -17.91
CA LYS A 279 -5.68 -3.00 -18.40
C LYS A 279 -4.50 -2.71 -19.31
N ILE A 280 -4.77 -2.37 -20.55
CA ILE A 280 -3.78 -1.92 -21.55
C ILE A 280 -3.88 -0.40 -21.68
N SER A 281 -2.75 0.29 -21.56
CA SER A 281 -2.69 1.76 -21.62
C SER A 281 -3.14 2.30 -22.99
N PRO A 282 -3.67 3.55 -23.07
CA PRO A 282 -4.18 4.09 -24.34
C PRO A 282 -3.13 4.21 -25.45
N ASP A 283 -1.86 4.36 -25.08
CA ASP A 283 -0.69 4.41 -25.95
C ASP A 283 -0.12 3.01 -26.25
N ASN A 284 -0.75 1.95 -25.73
CA ASN A 284 -0.35 0.54 -25.85
C ASN A 284 1.09 0.27 -25.37
N SER A 285 1.66 1.12 -24.50
CA SER A 285 3.02 0.97 -23.99
C SER A 285 3.11 0.01 -22.81
N ASN A 286 2.00 -0.24 -22.12
CA ASN A 286 1.97 -1.04 -20.90
C ASN A 286 0.67 -1.83 -20.74
N ALA A 287 0.76 -3.00 -20.13
CA ALA A 287 -0.37 -3.81 -19.70
C ALA A 287 -0.19 -4.24 -18.25
N VAL A 288 -1.24 -4.08 -17.44
CA VAL A 288 -1.22 -4.45 -16.02
C VAL A 288 -2.42 -5.35 -15.73
N LYS A 289 -2.18 -6.47 -15.04
CA LYS A 289 -3.26 -7.31 -14.54
C LYS A 289 -4.01 -6.57 -13.43
N VAL A 290 -5.31 -6.41 -13.58
CA VAL A 290 -6.16 -5.67 -12.64
C VAL A 290 -7.02 -6.58 -11.76
N ALA A 291 -7.38 -7.77 -12.25
CA ALA A 291 -8.08 -8.79 -11.46
C ALA A 291 -7.65 -10.21 -11.84
N GLY A 292 -7.78 -11.16 -10.90
CA GLY A 292 -7.66 -12.58 -11.17
C GLY A 292 -6.25 -13.18 -11.28
N GLY A 293 -6.21 -14.41 -11.78
CA GLY A 293 -5.04 -15.27 -11.95
C GLY A 293 -5.48 -16.65 -12.38
N LEU A 294 -4.57 -17.46 -12.95
CA LEU A 294 -4.91 -18.78 -13.51
C LEU A 294 -5.71 -19.68 -12.56
N ALA A 295 -5.37 -19.70 -11.26
CA ALA A 295 -6.08 -20.47 -10.22
C ALA A 295 -7.06 -19.61 -9.39
N SER A 296 -7.45 -18.43 -9.88
CA SER A 296 -8.28 -17.49 -9.10
C SER A 296 -9.76 -17.68 -9.37
N TRP A 297 -10.52 -17.87 -8.30
CA TRP A 297 -11.98 -17.82 -8.29
C TRP A 297 -12.56 -16.40 -8.39
N GLU A 298 -11.70 -15.37 -8.30
CA GLU A 298 -12.15 -13.99 -8.24
C GLU A 298 -12.97 -13.60 -9.47
N VAL A 299 -12.44 -13.90 -10.66
CA VAL A 299 -13.02 -13.67 -12.00
C VAL A 299 -12.93 -14.96 -12.82
N ALA A 300 -13.41 -16.06 -12.25
CA ALA A 300 -13.32 -17.40 -12.84
C ALA A 300 -14.01 -17.46 -14.21
N ALA A 301 -13.23 -17.62 -15.27
CA ALA A 301 -13.61 -17.51 -16.67
C ALA A 301 -14.26 -16.15 -16.96
N ALA A 302 -13.47 -15.06 -16.89
CA ALA A 302 -13.94 -13.72 -17.21
C ALA A 302 -14.26 -13.61 -18.71
N THR A 303 -15.51 -13.35 -19.06
CA THR A 303 -16.00 -13.41 -20.45
C THR A 303 -16.04 -12.03 -21.09
N ALA A 304 -16.65 -11.07 -20.40
CA ALA A 304 -16.78 -9.70 -20.87
C ALA A 304 -16.78 -8.68 -19.73
N CYS A 305 -16.58 -7.41 -20.08
CA CYS A 305 -16.62 -6.32 -19.12
C CYS A 305 -17.22 -5.04 -19.71
N THR A 306 -17.76 -4.18 -18.84
CA THR A 306 -18.32 -2.88 -19.22
C THR A 306 -18.23 -1.88 -18.06
N PHE A 307 -18.12 -0.59 -18.35
CA PHE A 307 -18.22 0.45 -17.34
C PHE A 307 -19.67 0.84 -17.07
N GLY A 308 -19.97 1.20 -15.82
CA GLY A 308 -21.26 1.78 -15.46
C GLY A 308 -21.56 3.07 -16.23
N ARG A 309 -22.84 3.45 -16.27
CA ARG A 309 -23.33 4.63 -17.01
C ARG A 309 -23.90 5.73 -16.13
N SER A 310 -24.10 5.48 -14.83
CA SER A 310 -24.61 6.47 -13.89
C SER A 310 -23.46 7.28 -13.29
N ALA A 311 -23.78 8.45 -12.74
CA ALA A 311 -22.80 9.26 -12.00
C ALA A 311 -22.18 8.53 -10.80
N ASN A 312 -22.85 7.51 -10.26
CA ASN A 312 -22.40 6.74 -9.11
C ASN A 312 -21.46 5.58 -9.47
N ASP A 313 -21.51 5.11 -10.72
CA ASP A 313 -20.80 3.90 -11.17
C ASP A 313 -20.04 4.07 -12.50
N GLU A 314 -19.95 5.27 -13.06
CA GLU A 314 -19.20 5.55 -14.31
C GLU A 314 -17.70 5.16 -14.27
N ASN A 315 -17.13 4.99 -13.07
CA ASN A 315 -15.76 4.55 -12.85
C ASN A 315 -15.69 3.14 -12.23
N VAL A 316 -16.77 2.37 -12.33
CA VAL A 316 -16.89 0.99 -11.85
C VAL A 316 -16.89 0.07 -13.06
N LEU A 317 -15.97 -0.90 -13.06
CA LEU A 317 -15.87 -1.92 -14.12
C LEU A 317 -16.68 -3.14 -13.70
N TYR A 318 -17.73 -3.47 -14.44
CA TYR A 318 -18.50 -4.70 -14.26
C TYR A 318 -17.91 -5.81 -15.14
N ILE A 319 -17.77 -7.00 -14.58
CA ILE A 319 -17.17 -8.17 -15.24
C ILE A 319 -18.17 -9.32 -15.15
N SER A 320 -18.51 -9.92 -16.29
CA SER A 320 -19.28 -11.18 -16.36
C SER A 320 -18.35 -12.38 -16.39
N THR A 321 -18.83 -13.52 -15.90
CA THR A 321 -18.06 -14.75 -15.85
C THR A 321 -18.83 -15.99 -16.34
N ALA A 322 -18.09 -17.03 -16.72
CA ALA A 322 -18.60 -18.36 -17.06
C ALA A 322 -18.34 -19.43 -15.99
N GLY A 323 -17.68 -19.07 -14.88
CA GLY A 323 -17.57 -19.94 -13.72
C GLY A 323 -16.65 -21.14 -13.88
N ALA A 324 -15.55 -20.97 -14.62
CA ALA A 324 -14.54 -22.01 -14.89
C ALA A 324 -15.10 -23.26 -15.58
N ASN A 325 -16.16 -23.12 -16.37
CA ASN A 325 -16.81 -24.22 -17.08
C ASN A 325 -15.94 -24.90 -18.16
N VAL A 326 -15.01 -24.17 -18.79
CA VAL A 326 -14.09 -24.74 -19.80
C VAL A 326 -12.87 -25.38 -19.15
N ILE A 327 -12.25 -24.69 -18.18
CA ILE A 327 -11.10 -25.20 -17.42
C ILE A 327 -11.43 -25.05 -15.93
N PRO A 328 -11.89 -26.14 -15.27
CA PRO A 328 -12.21 -26.13 -13.85
C PRO A 328 -11.01 -25.73 -12.98
N ILE A 329 -11.24 -24.86 -12.00
CA ILE A 329 -10.22 -24.47 -11.02
C ILE A 329 -10.25 -25.52 -9.92
N ASP A 330 -9.11 -26.18 -9.67
CA ASP A 330 -9.00 -27.28 -8.70
C ASP A 330 -10.05 -28.40 -8.93
N GLY A 331 -10.44 -28.63 -10.19
CA GLY A 331 -11.45 -29.63 -10.57
C GLY A 331 -12.90 -29.23 -10.27
N GLN A 332 -13.17 -27.96 -9.92
CA GLN A 332 -14.51 -27.46 -9.60
C GLN A 332 -14.94 -26.34 -10.55
N THR A 333 -16.25 -26.08 -10.60
CA THR A 333 -16.89 -24.96 -11.32
C THR A 333 -17.82 -24.19 -10.38
N GLU A 334 -18.19 -22.96 -10.74
CA GLU A 334 -19.15 -22.14 -9.97
C GLU A 334 -20.20 -21.48 -10.87
N PRO A 335 -21.39 -21.08 -10.35
CA PRO A 335 -22.34 -20.28 -11.12
C PRO A 335 -21.73 -19.02 -11.70
N ALA A 336 -22.07 -18.74 -12.96
CA ALA A 336 -21.76 -17.49 -13.61
C ALA A 336 -22.24 -16.31 -12.75
N LYS A 337 -21.36 -15.32 -12.61
CA LYS A 337 -21.56 -14.17 -11.73
C LYS A 337 -21.17 -12.88 -12.42
N ILE A 338 -21.69 -11.80 -11.88
CA ILE A 338 -21.29 -10.44 -12.19
C ILE A 338 -20.53 -9.92 -11.00
N LEU A 339 -19.35 -9.41 -11.28
CA LEU A 339 -18.47 -8.79 -10.32
C LEU A 339 -18.39 -7.32 -10.68
N PHE A 340 -18.09 -6.48 -9.70
CA PHE A 340 -17.55 -5.17 -10.02
C PHE A 340 -16.14 -5.06 -9.47
N GLU A 341 -15.24 -4.56 -10.31
CA GLU A 341 -13.94 -4.11 -9.90
C GLU A 341 -14.06 -2.69 -9.32
N MET A 342 -13.32 -2.50 -8.24
CA MET A 342 -13.36 -1.39 -7.29
C MET A 342 -13.26 -0.02 -7.96
N LYS A 343 -13.84 1.00 -7.30
CA LYS A 343 -13.77 2.42 -7.66
C LYS A 343 -12.35 2.79 -8.09
N LEU A 344 -12.13 3.00 -9.39
CA LEU A 344 -10.81 3.32 -9.97
C LEU A 344 -10.26 4.69 -9.52
N ASN A 345 -11.10 5.50 -8.86
CA ASN A 345 -10.70 6.76 -8.26
C ASN A 345 -10.87 6.68 -6.74
N MET A 346 -9.73 6.77 -6.04
CA MET A 346 -9.66 6.99 -4.60
C MET A 346 -10.54 8.18 -4.21
N PRO A 347 -11.24 8.14 -3.06
CA PRO A 347 -12.26 9.12 -2.68
C PRO A 347 -11.71 10.54 -2.46
N PHE A 348 -10.38 10.70 -2.43
CA PHE A 348 -9.71 11.99 -2.40
C PHE A 348 -8.40 11.95 -3.18
N GLN A 349 -8.21 12.93 -4.06
CA GLN A 349 -6.91 13.32 -4.61
C GLN A 349 -6.70 14.77 -4.15
N LEU A 350 -5.58 15.07 -3.50
CA LEU A 350 -5.18 16.47 -3.31
C LEU A 350 -5.02 17.10 -4.70
N GLU A 351 -6.03 17.88 -5.13
CA GLU A 351 -5.90 18.78 -6.27
C GLU A 351 -5.01 19.95 -5.85
N PHE A 352 -3.71 19.82 -6.04
CA PHE A 352 -2.85 20.99 -6.15
C PHE A 352 -3.16 21.66 -7.48
N LYS A 353 -4.16 22.56 -7.50
CA LYS A 353 -4.44 23.39 -8.67
C LYS A 353 -3.14 24.14 -9.03
N THR A 354 -2.76 24.00 -10.30
CA THR A 354 -1.63 24.61 -11.01
C THR A 354 -0.20 24.19 -10.60
N LEU A 355 0.39 23.26 -11.36
CA LEU A 355 1.68 23.38 -12.10
C LEU A 355 2.10 21.99 -12.63
N ASN A 356 1.43 21.53 -13.69
CA ASN A 356 1.81 20.35 -14.48
C ASN A 356 3.02 20.70 -15.37
N ASN A 357 4.14 19.98 -15.23
CA ASN A 357 5.11 19.61 -16.30
C ASN A 357 6.60 19.58 -15.92
N SER A 358 7.00 19.13 -14.73
CA SER A 358 8.37 18.61 -14.61
C SER A 358 8.45 17.33 -13.78
N LYS A 359 9.25 16.38 -14.30
CA LYS A 359 9.67 15.15 -13.61
C LYS A 359 10.47 15.44 -12.32
N ASP A 360 10.83 16.71 -12.11
CA ASP A 360 11.58 17.25 -10.98
C ASP A 360 10.71 17.94 -9.89
N PHE A 361 9.38 17.90 -9.98
CA PHE A 361 8.51 18.38 -8.88
C PHE A 361 8.15 17.31 -7.83
N SER A 362 8.71 16.10 -7.99
CA SER A 362 8.75 15.04 -6.96
C SER A 362 9.54 15.44 -5.70
N TYR A 363 10.26 16.57 -5.75
CA TYR A 363 11.30 16.96 -4.80
C TYR A 363 10.83 17.90 -3.67
N ALA A 364 9.57 18.33 -3.62
CA ALA A 364 9.03 19.13 -2.52
C ALA A 364 8.21 18.32 -1.48
N ARG A 365 8.32 16.98 -1.52
CA ARG A 365 7.20 16.11 -1.20
C ARG A 365 7.08 15.59 0.23
N ILE A 366 8.09 15.69 1.09
CA ILE A 366 8.01 15.08 2.45
C ILE A 366 8.72 15.90 3.54
N LEU A 367 9.48 16.93 3.15
CA LEU A 367 10.39 17.59 4.08
C LEU A 367 10.09 19.08 4.32
N VAL A 368 9.31 19.79 3.49
CA VAL A 368 9.11 21.24 3.72
C VAL A 368 8.48 21.58 5.06
N LEU A 369 7.61 20.78 5.68
CA LEU A 369 7.15 21.09 7.04
C LEU A 369 6.78 19.81 7.79
N GLY A 370 7.40 19.59 8.95
CA GLY A 370 6.82 18.73 9.98
C GLY A 370 5.46 19.29 10.42
N LEU A 371 4.40 18.96 9.68
CA LEU A 371 3.04 19.44 9.91
C LEU A 371 2.02 18.38 9.43
N ILE A 372 2.45 17.13 9.27
CA ILE A 372 1.70 16.13 8.51
C ILE A 372 1.07 15.04 9.38
N GLY A 373 1.60 14.72 10.57
CA GLY A 373 0.92 13.80 11.51
C GLY A 373 -0.51 14.25 11.84
N VAL A 374 -0.65 15.49 12.29
CA VAL A 374 -1.97 16.05 12.64
C VAL A 374 -2.81 16.30 11.38
N PHE A 375 -2.19 16.67 10.27
CA PHE A 375 -2.90 16.91 9.01
C PHE A 375 -3.43 15.62 8.38
N ILE A 376 -2.62 14.56 8.29
CA ILE A 376 -3.06 13.23 7.82
C ILE A 376 -4.15 12.69 8.73
N PHE A 377 -4.05 12.88 10.04
CA PHE A 377 -5.15 12.54 10.95
C PHE A 377 -6.45 13.25 10.58
N LYS A 378 -6.42 14.57 10.33
CA LYS A 378 -7.60 15.33 9.85
C LYS A 378 -8.10 14.84 8.49
N LEU A 379 -7.21 14.40 7.60
CA LEU A 379 -7.60 13.79 6.32
C LEU A 379 -8.34 12.47 6.55
N HIS A 380 -7.85 11.59 7.43
CA HIS A 380 -8.53 10.34 7.76
C HIS A 380 -9.88 10.56 8.45
N GLN A 381 -9.98 11.55 9.33
CA GLN A 381 -11.28 11.95 9.91
C GLN A 381 -12.30 12.36 8.85
N LYS A 382 -11.85 12.98 7.76
CA LYS A 382 -12.72 13.49 6.69
C LYS A 382 -13.02 12.45 5.60
N TYR A 383 -12.03 11.65 5.21
CA TYR A 383 -12.07 10.82 4.01
C TYR A 383 -12.08 9.30 4.28
N GLY A 384 -11.95 8.89 5.55
CA GLY A 384 -11.95 7.49 5.96
C GLY A 384 -10.56 6.87 6.03
N SER A 385 -10.50 5.55 6.07
CA SER A 385 -9.29 4.78 6.41
C SER A 385 -8.22 4.73 5.33
N LEU A 386 -8.53 5.16 4.10
CA LEU A 386 -7.62 5.16 2.97
C LEU A 386 -7.62 6.53 2.28
N VAL A 387 -6.47 7.20 2.28
CA VAL A 387 -6.32 8.55 1.73
C VAL A 387 -5.16 8.61 0.75
N ARG A 388 -5.38 9.14 -0.46
CA ARG A 388 -4.28 9.40 -1.40
C ARG A 388 -3.58 10.71 -1.03
N ILE A 389 -2.36 10.61 -0.52
CA ILE A 389 -1.53 11.77 -0.18
C ILE A 389 -0.48 12.07 -1.28
N GLY A 390 -0.49 11.29 -2.37
CA GLY A 390 0.33 11.59 -3.54
C GLY A 390 0.05 10.83 -4.81
N PRO A 391 0.70 11.20 -5.95
CA PRO A 391 0.49 10.54 -7.24
C PRO A 391 0.70 9.03 -7.18
N ARG A 392 1.63 8.56 -6.35
CA ARG A 392 1.88 7.14 -6.10
C ARG A 392 1.92 6.84 -4.61
N GLU A 393 1.21 7.61 -3.78
CA GLU A 393 1.30 7.47 -2.32
C GLU A 393 -0.06 7.52 -1.64
N VAL A 394 -0.28 6.57 -0.76
CA VAL A 394 -1.50 6.45 0.05
C VAL A 394 -1.15 6.27 1.52
N SER A 395 -1.94 6.92 2.38
CA SER A 395 -1.93 6.72 3.83
C SER A 395 -3.11 5.85 4.22
N ILE A 396 -2.87 4.90 5.11
CA ILE A 396 -3.86 3.94 5.62
C ILE A 396 -3.95 4.12 7.13
N SER A 397 -5.15 4.22 7.70
CA SER A 397 -5.35 4.40 9.16
C SER A 397 -5.90 3.18 9.88
N ASP A 398 -6.50 2.21 9.19
CA ASP A 398 -7.00 0.99 9.84
C ASP A 398 -5.82 0.11 10.26
N TRP A 399 -5.62 -0.01 11.57
CA TRP A 399 -4.51 -0.74 12.20
C TRP A 399 -4.41 -2.20 11.75
N LYS A 400 -5.50 -2.81 11.28
CA LYS A 400 -5.52 -4.20 10.80
C LYS A 400 -4.55 -4.42 9.63
N TYR A 401 -4.33 -3.39 8.82
CA TYR A 401 -3.36 -3.43 7.72
C TYR A 401 -1.91 -3.19 8.17
N TYR A 402 -1.65 -2.76 9.42
CA TYR A 402 -0.29 -2.46 9.91
C TYR A 402 0.62 -3.67 9.76
N ARG A 403 0.11 -4.88 10.09
CA ARG A 403 0.88 -6.11 9.95
C ARG A 403 1.16 -6.47 8.50
N GLU A 404 0.22 -6.24 7.59
CA GLU A 404 0.43 -6.48 6.17
C GLU A 404 1.50 -5.54 5.60
N ILE A 405 1.49 -4.26 5.98
CA ILE A 405 2.44 -3.25 5.50
C ILE A 405 3.84 -3.46 6.12
N TYR A 406 3.94 -3.60 7.44
CA TYR A 406 5.24 -3.58 8.14
C TYR A 406 5.75 -4.96 8.57
N GLY A 407 4.84 -5.93 8.71
CA GLY A 407 5.16 -7.27 9.22
C GLY A 407 5.45 -8.31 8.13
N THR A 408 4.95 -8.11 6.91
CA THR A 408 5.11 -9.07 5.81
C THR A 408 6.13 -8.62 4.77
N ASN A 409 6.34 -9.42 3.71
CA ASN A 409 7.17 -9.04 2.58
C ASN A 409 6.44 -8.14 1.56
N LYS A 410 5.11 -7.92 1.69
CA LYS A 410 4.32 -7.15 0.73
C LYS A 410 4.79 -5.71 0.54
N ALA A 411 5.37 -5.09 1.58
CA ALA A 411 5.88 -3.73 1.53
C ALA A 411 7.24 -3.61 2.26
N SER A 412 8.18 -4.51 1.97
CA SER A 412 9.43 -4.59 2.75
C SER A 412 10.54 -3.62 2.31
N VAL A 413 10.34 -2.95 1.18
CA VAL A 413 11.23 -1.93 0.62
C VAL A 413 10.88 -0.56 1.22
N LYS A 414 11.89 0.11 1.79
CA LYS A 414 11.80 1.50 2.26
C LYS A 414 11.76 2.45 1.06
N GLU A 415 10.89 3.45 1.08
CA GLU A 415 10.77 4.43 0.00
C GLU A 415 12.05 5.30 -0.09
N PRO A 416 12.78 5.31 -1.23
CA PRO A 416 14.08 5.97 -1.30
C PRO A 416 14.07 7.48 -1.07
N GLY A 417 13.05 8.20 -1.54
CA GLY A 417 12.94 9.66 -1.37
C GLY A 417 12.84 10.12 0.08
N PHE A 418 12.29 9.29 0.97
CA PHE A 418 12.18 9.52 2.40
C PHE A 418 13.46 9.14 3.13
N TYR A 419 14.03 7.97 2.83
CA TYR A 419 15.09 7.38 3.67
C TYR A 419 16.51 7.79 3.26
N LEU A 420 16.81 7.96 1.97
CA LEU A 420 18.16 8.30 1.50
C LEU A 420 18.67 9.68 1.94
N PRO A 421 17.83 10.70 2.16
CA PRO A 421 18.27 11.97 2.75
C PRO A 421 18.77 11.85 4.19
N ILE A 422 18.44 10.76 4.91
CA ILE A 422 18.73 10.58 6.34
C ILE A 422 20.09 9.89 6.51
N VAL A 423 21.11 10.48 5.88
CA VAL A 423 22.53 10.15 6.02
C VAL A 423 23.15 11.19 6.92
N PHE A 424 24.00 10.80 7.87
CA PHE A 424 24.56 11.73 8.86
C PHE A 424 25.86 12.34 8.35
N VAL A 425 26.76 11.51 7.81
CA VAL A 425 28.02 11.96 7.19
C VAL A 425 27.95 11.73 5.68
N ARG A 426 28.22 10.50 5.21
CA ARG A 426 28.32 10.18 3.76
C ARG A 426 27.84 8.79 3.39
N HIS A 427 27.69 7.89 4.34
CA HIS A 427 27.35 6.49 4.13
C HIS A 427 25.95 6.18 4.66
N LEU A 428 25.30 5.16 4.06
CA LEU A 428 24.02 4.68 4.55
C LEU A 428 24.21 3.98 5.90
N ASN A 429 23.57 4.52 6.94
CA ASN A 429 23.35 3.83 8.21
C ASN A 429 22.14 2.87 8.10
N LEU A 430 21.98 1.96 9.08
CA LEU A 430 20.90 0.97 9.10
C LEU A 430 19.50 1.58 8.88
N PHE A 431 19.24 2.77 9.40
CA PHE A 431 17.95 3.44 9.26
C PHE A 431 17.68 3.87 7.81
N ALA A 432 18.68 4.37 7.09
CA ALA A 432 18.55 4.82 5.69
C ALA A 432 18.58 3.70 4.64
N MET A 433 19.12 2.51 4.97
CA MET A 433 19.29 1.42 4.00
C MET A 433 17.97 0.91 3.39
N THR A 434 17.79 1.20 2.09
CA THR A 434 16.64 0.76 1.29
C THR A 434 16.81 -0.65 0.72
N ASN A 435 18.05 -1.03 0.35
CA ASN A 435 18.38 -2.37 -0.13
C ASN A 435 18.15 -3.43 0.97
N LYS A 436 17.35 -4.46 0.66
CA LYS A 436 16.94 -5.49 1.62
C LYS A 436 18.09 -6.36 2.10
N ALA A 437 18.98 -6.77 1.20
CA ALA A 437 20.13 -7.63 1.50
C ALA A 437 21.15 -6.87 2.36
N GLN A 438 21.49 -5.64 1.97
CA GLN A 438 22.38 -4.76 2.74
C GLN A 438 21.84 -4.53 4.16
N HIS A 439 20.58 -4.13 4.29
CA HIS A 439 19.96 -3.93 5.59
C HIS A 439 19.93 -5.22 6.42
N SER A 440 19.57 -6.35 5.83
CA SER A 440 19.51 -7.62 6.56
C SER A 440 20.87 -8.03 7.11
N ALA A 441 21.93 -7.85 6.31
CA ALA A 441 23.30 -8.11 6.74
C ALA A 441 23.72 -7.20 7.89
N ARG A 442 23.50 -5.87 7.76
CA ARG A 442 23.79 -4.90 8.81
C ARG A 442 22.97 -5.17 10.08
N ARG A 443 21.67 -5.45 9.95
CA ARG A 443 20.77 -5.75 11.08
C ARG A 443 21.20 -6.98 11.88
N LYS A 444 21.80 -7.98 11.21
CA LYS A 444 22.31 -9.18 11.89
C LYS A 444 23.45 -8.87 12.85
N ILE A 445 24.31 -7.89 12.53
CA ILE A 445 25.38 -7.42 13.42
C ILE A 445 24.79 -6.66 14.62
N TYR A 446 23.78 -5.82 14.38
CA TYR A 446 23.08 -5.08 15.42
C TYR A 446 22.31 -5.95 16.42
N GLY A 447 21.79 -7.11 16.01
CA GLY A 447 20.84 -7.90 16.81
C GLY A 447 21.33 -8.29 18.22
N PRO A 448 22.49 -8.96 18.37
CA PRO A 448 22.90 -9.56 19.64
C PRO A 448 23.04 -8.57 20.82
N PRO A 449 23.72 -7.40 20.70
CA PRO A 449 23.86 -6.45 21.82
C PRO A 449 22.54 -5.88 22.34
N TYR A 450 21.50 -5.86 21.48
CA TYR A 450 20.18 -5.34 21.83
C TYR A 450 19.18 -6.44 22.24
N SER A 451 19.65 -7.68 22.40
CA SER A 451 18.83 -8.76 22.94
C SER A 451 18.43 -8.47 24.39
N LEU A 452 17.30 -9.02 24.84
CA LEU A 452 16.84 -8.87 26.23
C LEU A 452 17.93 -9.26 27.24
N GLN A 453 18.66 -10.34 26.94
CA GLN A 453 19.73 -10.85 27.80
C GLN A 453 20.93 -9.90 27.86
N SER A 454 21.34 -9.32 26.73
CA SER A 454 22.46 -8.37 26.69
C SER A 454 22.13 -7.05 27.37
N ILE A 455 20.90 -6.55 27.21
CA ILE A 455 20.47 -5.29 27.84
C ILE A 455 20.47 -5.38 29.38
N ARG A 456 20.31 -6.59 29.96
CA ARG A 456 20.42 -6.76 31.42
C ARG A 456 21.74 -6.25 32.00
N ALA A 457 22.85 -6.36 31.26
CA ALA A 457 24.15 -5.85 31.71
C ALA A 457 24.17 -4.32 31.89
N TRP A 458 23.26 -3.59 31.22
CA TRP A 458 23.19 -2.14 31.25
C TRP A 458 22.21 -1.59 32.32
N GLN A 459 21.45 -2.45 33.00
CA GLN A 459 20.43 -2.01 33.96
C GLN A 459 21.02 -1.23 35.13
N THR A 460 22.22 -1.56 35.59
CA THR A 460 22.92 -0.78 36.64
C THR A 460 23.29 0.62 36.16
N VAL A 461 23.75 0.76 34.91
CA VAL A 461 24.05 2.06 34.31
C VAL A 461 22.77 2.88 34.16
N ILE A 462 21.69 2.28 33.68
CA ILE A 462 20.38 2.94 33.55
C ILE A 462 19.87 3.41 34.92
N LYS A 463 19.98 2.57 35.96
CA LYS A 463 19.63 2.93 37.35
C LYS A 463 20.44 4.14 37.83
N ASP A 464 21.77 4.13 37.67
CA ASP A 464 22.63 5.26 38.02
C ASP A 464 22.19 6.56 37.31
N LYS A 465 21.89 6.51 36.00
CA LYS A 465 21.43 7.71 35.27
C LYS A 465 20.04 8.16 35.71
N ALA A 466 19.15 7.24 36.07
CA ALA A 466 17.84 7.57 36.61
C ALA A 466 17.96 8.24 38.00
N GLU A 467 18.90 7.81 38.85
CA GLU A 467 19.20 8.50 40.12
C GLU A 467 19.74 9.90 39.89
N ARG A 468 20.66 10.07 38.92
CA ARG A 468 21.19 11.39 38.56
C ARG A 468 20.08 12.31 38.05
N LEU A 469 19.15 11.79 37.25
CA LEU A 469 17.96 12.52 36.81
C LEU A 469 17.10 12.98 37.99
N ALA A 470 16.79 12.08 38.93
CA ALA A 470 16.01 12.39 40.14
C ALA A 470 16.68 13.50 40.98
N LYS A 471 18.00 13.39 41.19
CA LYS A 471 18.79 14.39 41.93
C LYS A 471 18.80 15.75 41.23
N ARG A 472 18.99 15.79 39.90
CA ARG A 472 18.97 17.02 39.11
C ARG A 472 17.59 17.69 39.16
N LEU A 473 16.50 16.92 39.05
CA LEU A 473 15.13 17.43 39.17
C LEU A 473 14.86 18.12 40.52
N LEU A 474 15.30 17.53 41.62
CA LEU A 474 15.18 18.13 42.96
C LEU A 474 16.08 19.37 43.10
N ALA A 475 17.34 19.27 42.70
CA ALA A 475 18.30 20.37 42.81
C ALA A 475 17.87 21.60 42.00
N ASP A 476 17.41 21.42 40.77
CA ASP A 476 16.91 22.49 39.91
C ASP A 476 15.62 23.11 40.48
N THR A 477 14.73 22.30 41.06
CA THR A 477 13.52 22.81 41.73
C THR A 477 13.89 23.71 42.92
N CYS A 478 14.83 23.29 43.77
CA CYS A 478 15.24 24.05 44.95
C CYS A 478 16.05 25.31 44.63
N SER A 479 16.82 25.30 43.53
CA SER A 479 17.74 26.40 43.19
C SER A 479 17.20 27.39 42.17
N SER A 480 16.17 27.02 41.40
CA SER A 480 15.58 27.91 40.39
C SER A 480 14.73 29.02 41.02
N ALA A 481 14.78 30.21 40.42
CA ALA A 481 13.97 31.35 40.84
C ALA A 481 12.45 31.09 40.72
N THR A 482 12.05 30.19 39.82
CA THR A 482 10.65 29.79 39.59
C THR A 482 10.20 28.63 40.49
N GLY A 483 11.11 28.02 41.25
CA GLY A 483 10.84 26.83 42.03
C GLY A 483 10.43 25.63 41.17
N ALA A 484 10.98 25.49 39.97
CA ALA A 484 10.67 24.42 39.02
C ALA A 484 11.87 24.00 38.17
N ALA A 485 12.03 22.69 37.95
CA ALA A 485 13.07 22.10 37.11
C ALA A 485 12.63 21.93 35.65
N ASN A 486 13.55 22.09 34.69
CA ASN A 486 13.27 21.85 33.27
C ASN A 486 13.43 20.35 32.93
N ALA A 487 12.37 19.58 33.16
CA ALA A 487 12.33 18.14 32.94
C ALA A 487 12.54 17.74 31.48
N PHE A 488 12.27 18.61 30.49
CA PHE A 488 12.55 18.32 29.07
C PHE A 488 14.06 18.18 28.82
N GLN A 489 14.86 19.16 29.25
CA GLN A 489 16.32 19.12 29.12
C GLN A 489 16.91 17.95 29.92
N LEU A 490 16.45 17.76 31.15
CA LEU A 490 16.95 16.70 32.03
C LEU A 490 16.62 15.29 31.52
N SER A 491 15.44 15.09 30.93
CA SER A 491 15.09 13.83 30.24
C SER A 491 15.98 13.59 29.02
N GLY A 492 16.32 14.66 28.29
CA GLY A 492 17.30 14.61 27.19
C GLY A 492 18.69 14.15 27.66
N LEU A 493 19.17 14.70 28.78
CA LEU A 493 20.44 14.29 29.38
C LEU A 493 20.42 12.82 29.82
N PHE A 494 19.34 12.35 30.45
CA PHE A 494 19.23 10.97 30.91
C PHE A 494 19.48 9.96 29.78
N SER A 495 18.71 10.04 28.70
CA SER A 495 18.85 9.07 27.59
C SER A 495 20.16 9.27 26.81
N LEU A 496 20.66 10.51 26.72
CA LEU A 496 21.96 10.77 26.10
C LEU A 496 23.12 10.17 26.93
N GLU A 497 23.09 10.27 28.26
CA GLU A 497 24.09 9.64 29.15
C GLU A 497 24.05 8.11 29.03
N VAL A 498 22.86 7.52 28.99
CA VAL A 498 22.70 6.07 28.83
C VAL A 498 23.32 5.60 27.51
N ILE A 499 22.98 6.23 26.38
CA ILE A 499 23.48 5.79 25.07
C ILE A 499 24.97 6.09 24.88
N CYS A 500 25.48 7.20 25.44
CA CYS A 500 26.91 7.49 25.43
C CYS A 500 27.71 6.43 26.21
N HIS A 501 27.22 6.00 27.37
CA HIS A 501 27.90 4.97 28.16
C HIS A 501 27.73 3.58 27.52
N ALA A 502 26.50 3.14 27.26
CA ALA A 502 26.24 1.81 26.72
C ALA A 502 26.76 1.62 25.28
N GLY A 503 26.70 2.67 24.47
CA GLY A 503 27.14 2.65 23.08
C GLY A 503 28.64 2.89 22.91
N PHE A 504 29.16 3.96 23.53
CA PHE A 504 30.51 4.48 23.26
C PHE A 504 31.49 4.27 24.42
N GLY A 505 31.07 3.66 25.53
CA GLY A 505 31.90 3.54 26.73
C GLY A 505 32.26 4.89 27.38
N LYS A 506 31.57 5.98 27.03
CA LYS A 506 31.82 7.31 27.58
C LYS A 506 30.79 7.62 28.66
N ASP A 507 31.21 7.52 29.93
CA ASP A 507 30.48 8.12 31.04
C ASP A 507 30.82 9.61 31.15
N TYR A 508 29.80 10.45 31.25
CA TYR A 508 29.96 11.88 31.50
C TYR A 508 29.79 12.13 33.01
N PRO A 509 30.84 12.55 33.72
CA PRO A 509 30.72 12.87 35.12
C PRO A 509 29.98 14.22 35.31
N PRO A 510 29.46 14.51 36.52
CA PRO A 510 28.64 15.70 36.76
C PRO A 510 29.28 17.02 36.32
N GLU A 511 30.60 17.16 36.44
CA GLU A 511 31.38 18.32 36.00
C GLU A 511 31.36 18.55 34.49
N GLU A 512 31.13 17.51 33.68
CA GLU A 512 31.03 17.60 32.21
C GLU A 512 29.59 17.85 31.73
N THR A 513 28.62 18.07 32.64
CA THR A 513 27.19 18.28 32.27
C THR A 513 27.01 19.41 31.24
N ALA A 514 27.79 20.49 31.34
CA ALA A 514 27.72 21.59 30.37
C ALA A 514 28.14 21.17 28.95
N GLU A 515 29.14 20.29 28.81
CA GLU A 515 29.55 19.76 27.51
C GLU A 515 28.53 18.78 26.93
N LEU A 516 27.87 18.02 27.81
CA LEU A 516 26.80 17.13 27.41
C LEU A 516 25.56 17.89 26.91
N ILE A 517 25.20 19.01 27.55
CA ILE A 517 24.13 19.90 27.07
C ILE A 517 24.46 20.44 25.68
N LYS A 518 25.71 20.82 25.41
CA LYS A 518 26.13 21.26 24.06
C LYS A 518 25.97 20.14 23.03
N LEU A 519 26.32 18.90 23.38
CA LEU A 519 26.11 17.74 22.50
C LEU A 519 24.61 17.50 22.24
N LEU A 520 23.77 17.58 23.27
CA LEU A 520 22.31 17.43 23.16
C LEU A 520 21.71 18.48 22.20
N HIS A 521 22.11 19.75 22.34
CA HIS A 521 21.65 20.83 21.46
C HIS A 521 22.14 20.66 20.01
N ALA A 522 23.40 20.25 19.81
CA ALA A 522 23.94 19.99 18.48
C ALA A 522 23.17 18.86 17.75
N LEU A 523 22.82 17.80 18.49
CA LEU A 523 22.02 16.69 17.98
C LEU A 523 20.61 17.14 17.60
N ASP A 524 19.89 17.86 18.48
CA ASP A 524 18.51 18.30 18.22
C ASP A 524 18.44 19.31 17.06
N GLY A 525 19.39 20.26 16.98
CA GLY A 525 19.45 21.25 15.90
C GLY A 525 19.73 20.64 14.51
N SER A 526 20.28 19.44 14.45
CA SER A 526 20.64 18.78 13.18
C SER A 526 19.44 18.20 12.42
N ALA A 527 18.28 17.98 13.07
CA ALA A 527 17.11 17.33 12.46
C ALA A 527 16.55 18.10 11.25
N LEU A 528 16.63 19.44 11.28
CA LEU A 528 16.23 20.30 10.16
C LEU A 528 17.10 20.08 8.92
N THR A 529 18.32 19.54 9.05
CA THR A 529 19.17 19.27 7.87
C THR A 529 18.62 18.14 7.02
N PHE A 530 17.95 17.13 7.59
CA PHE A 530 17.31 16.07 6.81
C PHE A 530 16.23 16.64 5.90
N ILE A 531 15.54 17.68 6.38
CA ILE A 531 14.54 18.40 5.61
C ILE A 531 15.17 18.98 4.34
N TRP A 532 16.21 19.80 4.52
CA TRP A 532 16.85 20.46 3.39
C TRP A 532 17.58 19.49 2.47
N ASP A 533 18.17 18.42 3.01
CA ASP A 533 18.89 17.40 2.24
C ASP A 533 17.97 16.61 1.30
N GLY A 534 16.70 16.41 1.65
CA GLY A 534 15.76 15.76 0.72
C GLY A 534 15.09 16.71 -0.26
N LEU A 535 14.93 17.99 0.10
CA LEU A 535 14.35 19.00 -0.80
C LEU A 535 15.35 19.47 -1.85
N VAL A 536 16.58 19.73 -1.41
CA VAL A 536 17.63 20.33 -2.21
C VAL A 536 18.93 19.56 -1.97
N PRO A 537 19.07 18.31 -2.49
CA PRO A 537 20.19 17.42 -2.13
C PRO A 537 21.58 17.95 -2.48
N TRP A 538 21.68 18.91 -3.40
CA TRP A 538 22.92 19.56 -3.76
C TRP A 538 23.35 20.63 -2.73
N LEU A 539 22.41 21.17 -1.93
CA LEU A 539 22.66 22.30 -1.02
C LEU A 539 23.74 21.98 0.03
N ARG A 540 23.75 20.73 0.54
CA ARG A 540 24.76 20.24 1.49
C ARG A 540 26.19 20.23 0.96
N HIS A 541 26.37 20.23 -0.36
CA HIS A 541 27.68 20.10 -1.01
C HIS A 541 28.27 21.44 -1.48
N THR A 542 27.47 22.50 -1.54
CA THR A 542 27.89 23.76 -2.20
C THR A 542 28.30 24.86 -1.22
N GLY A 543 28.21 24.62 0.10
CA GLY A 543 28.49 25.62 1.13
C GLY A 543 27.47 26.77 1.21
N LEU A 544 26.55 26.88 0.24
CA LEU A 544 25.48 27.88 0.22
C LEU A 544 24.51 27.74 1.39
N ALA A 545 24.29 26.51 1.88
CA ALA A 545 23.42 26.24 3.03
C ALA A 545 23.78 27.10 4.25
N HIS A 546 25.09 27.29 4.48
CA HIS A 546 25.64 28.03 5.61
C HIS A 546 25.38 29.54 5.56
N LYS A 547 24.99 30.05 4.39
CA LYS A 547 24.69 31.47 4.18
C LYS A 547 23.21 31.80 4.37
N MET A 548 22.35 30.79 4.48
CA MET A 548 20.91 30.96 4.64
C MET A 548 20.54 31.01 6.14
N PRO A 549 19.74 31.99 6.60
CA PRO A 549 19.25 32.03 7.98
C PRO A 549 18.47 30.75 8.35
N LEU A 550 18.57 30.30 9.60
CA LEU A 550 18.01 29.04 10.15
C LEU A 550 18.55 27.75 9.53
N VAL A 551 18.68 27.69 8.21
CA VAL A 551 19.28 26.57 7.47
C VAL A 551 20.77 26.45 7.83
N GLY A 552 21.50 27.56 7.79
CA GLY A 552 22.92 27.60 8.13
C GLY A 552 23.18 27.17 9.58
N GLU A 553 22.35 27.62 10.52
CA GLU A 553 22.42 27.20 11.93
C GLU A 553 22.19 25.69 12.10
N ALA A 554 21.25 25.10 11.36
CA ALA A 554 21.02 23.66 11.38
C ALA A 554 22.22 22.88 10.83
N TYR A 555 22.83 23.33 9.73
CA TYR A 555 24.03 22.69 9.18
C TYR A 555 25.26 22.89 10.09
N GLU A 556 25.41 24.04 10.75
CA GLU A 556 26.48 24.22 11.76
C GLU A 556 26.25 23.32 12.99
N SER A 557 25.02 23.18 13.46
CA SER A 557 24.67 22.25 14.54
C SER A 557 25.03 20.81 14.17
N ARG A 558 24.75 20.41 12.92
CA ARG A 558 25.14 19.10 12.38
C ARG A 558 26.66 18.93 12.30
N ARG A 559 27.42 19.94 11.88
CA ARG A 559 28.89 19.88 11.87
C ARG A 559 29.45 19.73 13.27
N GLU A 560 28.91 20.46 14.24
CA GLU A 560 29.33 20.34 15.64
C GLU A 560 29.00 18.95 16.20
N TRP A 561 27.84 18.40 15.86
CA TRP A 561 27.48 17.03 16.22
C TRP A 561 28.44 16.02 15.59
N GLU A 562 28.71 16.11 14.29
CA GLU A 562 29.70 15.24 13.60
C GLU A 562 31.08 15.33 14.26
N ARG A 563 31.57 16.55 14.53
CA ARG A 563 32.88 16.77 15.18
C ARG A 563 32.96 16.09 16.54
N ARG A 564 31.92 16.20 17.37
CA ARG A 564 31.85 15.54 18.68
C ARG A 564 31.71 14.02 18.54
N SER A 565 30.94 13.54 17.57
CA SER A 565 30.79 12.12 17.29
C SER A 565 32.10 11.47 16.83
N ARG A 566 32.92 12.14 16.03
CA ARG A 566 34.28 11.68 15.67
C ARG A 566 35.14 11.48 16.91
N ALA A 567 35.17 12.46 17.82
CA ALA A 567 35.92 12.33 19.07
C ALA A 567 35.45 11.15 19.95
N LEU A 568 34.13 10.90 20.00
CA LEU A 568 33.58 9.73 20.70
C LEU A 568 33.95 8.41 20.03
N VAL A 569 33.92 8.36 18.70
CA VAL A 569 34.33 7.18 17.92
C VAL A 569 35.82 6.89 18.10
N ASP A 570 36.68 7.90 18.05
CA ASP A 570 38.13 7.74 18.26
C ASP A 570 38.44 7.20 19.67
N GLY A 571 37.76 7.74 20.68
CA GLY A 571 37.84 7.25 22.06
C GLY A 571 37.35 5.80 22.17
N PHE A 572 36.21 5.48 21.55
CA PHE A 572 35.63 4.14 21.57
C PHE A 572 36.52 3.11 20.89
N MET A 573 37.07 3.40 19.71
CA MET A 573 37.98 2.50 19.01
C MET A 573 39.20 2.15 19.87
N SER A 574 39.74 3.14 20.61
CA SER A 574 40.85 2.93 21.55
C SER A 574 40.47 2.07 22.77
N LEU A 575 39.21 2.13 23.21
CA LEU A 575 38.68 1.30 24.32
C LEU A 575 38.47 -0.16 23.89
N THR A 576 37.92 -0.38 22.70
CA THR A 576 37.59 -1.73 22.21
C THR A 576 38.78 -2.63 21.92
N GLU A 577 40.00 -2.07 21.84
CA GLU A 577 41.23 -2.87 21.85
C GLU A 577 41.45 -3.59 23.19
N LYS A 578 40.77 -3.16 24.26
CA LYS A 578 40.99 -3.60 25.65
C LYS A 578 39.75 -4.19 26.32
N GLU A 579 38.56 -3.74 25.94
CA GLU A 579 37.28 -4.15 26.54
C GLU A 579 36.24 -4.49 25.48
N ASP A 580 35.45 -5.54 25.71
CA ASP A 580 34.38 -5.97 24.80
C ASP A 580 33.02 -5.94 25.51
N GLY A 581 31.92 -5.78 24.77
CA GLY A 581 30.55 -5.83 25.32
C GLY A 581 29.70 -4.55 25.24
N TYR A 582 30.21 -3.47 24.63
CA TYR A 582 29.42 -2.27 24.34
C TYR A 582 28.47 -2.48 23.16
N LEU A 583 27.41 -1.66 23.06
CA LEU A 583 26.38 -1.82 22.02
C LEU A 583 26.94 -1.63 20.60
N LEU A 584 27.99 -0.82 20.44
CA LEU A 584 28.66 -0.61 19.15
C LEU A 584 29.78 -1.61 18.85
N SER A 585 30.23 -2.42 19.82
CA SER A 585 31.39 -3.31 19.65
C SER A 585 31.27 -4.22 18.43
N PRO A 586 30.14 -4.90 18.16
CA PRO A 586 30.04 -5.77 16.98
C PRO A 586 30.07 -5.01 15.65
N LEU A 587 29.62 -3.76 15.59
CA LEU A 587 29.67 -2.97 14.35
C LEU A 587 31.11 -2.61 13.97
N LEU A 588 31.98 -2.47 14.96
CA LEU A 588 33.39 -2.20 14.76
C LEU A 588 34.18 -3.47 14.38
N THR A 589 33.86 -4.61 15.02
CA THR A 589 34.69 -5.82 14.95
C THR A 589 34.19 -6.89 13.99
N ALA A 590 32.88 -6.93 13.70
CA ALA A 590 32.30 -7.97 12.84
C ALA A 590 32.43 -7.65 11.34
N THR A 591 32.49 -8.71 10.54
CA THR A 591 32.41 -8.62 9.08
C THR A 591 30.95 -8.43 8.67
N ASP A 592 30.66 -7.36 7.91
CA ASP A 592 29.37 -7.16 7.27
C ASP A 592 29.18 -8.18 6.14
N GLY A 593 28.12 -8.97 6.24
CA GLY A 593 27.86 -10.06 5.29
C GLY A 593 27.52 -9.61 3.87
N PHE A 594 27.11 -8.36 3.66
CA PHE A 594 26.86 -7.80 2.33
C PHE A 594 28.14 -7.19 1.75
N LEU A 595 28.95 -6.52 2.57
CA LEU A 595 30.22 -5.93 2.13
C LEU A 595 31.35 -6.96 2.02
N GLY A 596 31.26 -8.10 2.72
CA GLY A 596 32.32 -9.10 2.82
C GLY A 596 33.54 -8.63 3.63
N ARG A 597 33.44 -7.48 4.29
CA ARG A 597 34.51 -6.85 5.09
C ARG A 597 33.95 -6.13 6.32
N ARG A 598 34.84 -5.73 7.23
CA ARG A 598 34.49 -4.81 8.32
C ARG A 598 34.12 -3.42 7.77
N LEU A 599 33.40 -2.65 8.58
CA LEU A 599 33.14 -1.25 8.30
C LEU A 599 34.45 -0.47 8.32
N ASN A 600 34.60 0.46 7.38
CA ASN A 600 35.65 1.46 7.51
C ASN A 600 35.24 2.53 8.54
N TYR A 601 36.17 3.44 8.85
CA TYR A 601 35.95 4.47 9.86
C TYR A 601 34.67 5.31 9.61
N ASP A 602 34.51 5.85 8.40
CA ASP A 602 33.37 6.72 8.09
C ASP A 602 32.04 5.94 8.03
N GLU A 603 32.04 4.68 7.56
CA GLU A 603 30.87 3.79 7.62
C GLU A 603 30.47 3.46 9.06
N PHE A 604 31.44 3.24 9.96
CA PHE A 604 31.19 3.03 11.38
C PHE A 604 30.71 4.31 12.08
N LEU A 605 31.28 5.46 11.73
CA LEU A 605 30.86 6.77 12.24
C LEU A 605 29.38 7.06 11.90
N ASP A 606 28.95 6.82 10.67
CA ASP A 606 27.54 6.99 10.27
C ASP A 606 26.59 6.09 11.09
N GLU A 607 26.99 4.85 11.38
CA GLU A 607 26.21 3.94 12.25
C GLU A 607 26.20 4.43 13.71
N ALA A 608 27.35 4.84 14.24
CA ALA A 608 27.48 5.33 15.61
C ALA A 608 26.64 6.60 15.84
N MET A 609 26.68 7.55 14.90
CA MET A 609 25.79 8.72 14.91
C MET A 609 24.32 8.31 14.87
N GLY A 610 23.96 7.32 14.04
CA GLY A 610 22.62 6.77 13.98
C GLY A 610 22.14 6.16 15.30
N VAL A 611 23.00 5.43 16.01
CA VAL A 611 22.72 4.87 17.34
C VAL A 611 22.50 5.99 18.37
N MET A 612 23.36 7.00 18.38
CA MET A 612 23.22 8.15 19.27
C MET A 612 21.92 8.92 19.02
N PHE A 613 21.59 9.18 17.76
CA PHE A 613 20.35 9.86 17.36
C PHE A 613 19.11 9.07 17.77
N ALA A 614 19.08 7.76 17.49
CA ALA A 614 17.94 6.90 17.80
C ALA A 614 17.76 6.69 19.31
N GLY A 615 18.85 6.48 20.06
CA GLY A 615 18.82 6.15 21.48
C GLY A 615 18.61 7.34 22.43
N SER A 616 18.96 8.56 22.01
CA SER A 616 18.80 9.76 22.86
C SER A 616 17.40 10.36 22.77
N GLY A 617 17.01 10.85 21.59
CA GLY A 617 15.82 11.69 21.41
C GLY A 617 14.49 10.96 21.61
N THR A 618 14.42 9.66 21.38
CA THR A 618 13.15 8.92 21.41
C THR A 618 12.69 8.62 22.84
N THR A 619 13.57 8.05 23.65
CA THR A 619 13.28 7.73 25.06
C THR A 619 13.08 9.00 25.88
N SER A 620 13.93 10.02 25.68
CA SER A 620 13.81 11.33 26.36
C SER A 620 12.48 12.03 26.09
N THR A 621 11.99 11.97 24.84
CA THR A 621 10.68 12.52 24.46
C THR A 621 9.55 11.75 25.13
N THR A 622 9.61 10.42 25.10
CA THR A 622 8.61 9.56 25.75
C THR A 622 8.56 9.86 27.26
N LEU A 623 9.71 9.96 27.91
CA LEU A 623 9.81 10.30 29.33
C LEU A 623 9.29 11.72 29.62
N THR A 624 9.59 12.70 28.77
CA THR A 624 9.05 14.06 28.91
C THR A 624 7.53 14.06 28.92
N TYR A 625 6.89 13.40 27.95
CA TYR A 625 5.43 13.33 27.89
C TYR A 625 4.82 12.47 28.99
N LEU A 626 5.53 11.44 29.48
CA LEU A 626 5.14 10.66 30.67
C LEU A 626 5.07 11.56 31.90
N LEU A 627 6.15 12.31 32.15
CA LEU A 627 6.25 13.23 33.30
C LEU A 627 5.20 14.32 33.20
N TYR A 628 4.98 14.89 32.01
CA TYR A 628 3.91 15.85 31.76
C TYR A 628 2.54 15.25 32.09
N ALA A 629 2.22 14.09 31.50
CA ALA A 629 0.92 13.44 31.68
C ALA A 629 0.63 13.18 33.16
N LEU A 630 1.57 12.65 33.93
CA LEU A 630 1.36 12.37 35.36
C LEU A 630 1.35 13.62 36.25
N SER A 631 1.92 14.73 35.79
CA SER A 631 2.02 15.99 36.57
C SER A 631 0.87 16.97 36.33
N ARG A 632 -0.06 16.67 35.40
CA ARG A 632 -1.23 17.52 35.14
C ARG A 632 -2.12 17.61 36.39
N PRO A 633 -2.76 18.77 36.66
CA PRO A 633 -3.60 18.96 37.85
C PRO A 633 -4.71 17.90 38.02
N GLY A 634 -5.34 17.46 36.93
CA GLY A 634 -6.38 16.43 36.96
C GLY A 634 -5.87 14.99 37.08
N HIS A 635 -4.56 14.75 37.04
CA HIS A 635 -3.97 13.41 36.94
C HIS A 635 -3.26 12.95 38.22
N LYS A 636 -3.42 13.69 39.32
CA LYS A 636 -2.85 13.34 40.62
C LYS A 636 -3.18 11.90 41.04
N GLN A 637 -4.41 11.44 40.80
CA GLN A 637 -4.84 10.08 41.11
C GLN A 637 -4.00 8.99 40.44
N PHE A 638 -3.58 9.21 39.18
CA PHE A 638 -2.72 8.27 38.45
C PHE A 638 -1.32 8.24 39.08
N GLN A 639 -0.82 9.39 39.50
CA GLN A 639 0.46 9.49 40.18
C GLN A 639 0.46 8.79 41.55
N GLU A 640 -0.59 8.96 42.34
CA GLU A 640 -0.72 8.28 43.64
C GLU A 640 -0.88 6.76 43.47
N LYS A 641 -1.71 6.30 42.53
CA LYS A 641 -1.88 4.86 42.26
C LYS A 641 -0.59 4.19 41.76
N LEU A 642 0.18 4.88 40.91
CA LEU A 642 1.50 4.41 40.50
C LEU A 642 2.46 4.32 41.68
N HIS A 643 2.49 5.33 42.54
CA HIS A 643 3.29 5.31 43.76
C HIS A 643 2.90 4.14 44.67
N GLU A 644 1.60 3.94 44.90
CA GLU A 644 1.07 2.85 45.74
C GLU A 644 1.48 1.46 45.25
N GLU A 645 1.49 1.22 43.95
CA GLU A 645 2.01 -0.02 43.35
C GLU A 645 3.53 -0.15 43.57
N LEU A 646 4.29 0.91 43.29
CA LEU A 646 5.74 0.89 43.38
C LEU A 646 6.25 0.64 44.80
N ILE A 647 5.57 1.14 45.84
CA ILE A 647 5.99 0.92 47.24
C ILE A 647 5.69 -0.49 47.77
N GLN A 648 4.94 -1.32 47.03
CA GLN A 648 4.70 -2.73 47.42
C GLN A 648 5.92 -3.61 47.18
N ILE A 649 6.80 -3.23 46.25
CA ILE A 649 8.04 -3.96 45.98
C ILE A 649 9.23 -3.30 46.71
N PRO A 650 10.35 -4.02 46.94
CA PRO A 650 11.62 -3.45 47.36
C PRO A 650 12.18 -2.39 46.39
N LYS A 651 12.95 -1.41 46.90
CA LYS A 651 13.52 -0.32 46.08
C LYS A 651 14.48 -0.80 45.00
N ASN A 652 15.28 -1.82 45.30
CA ASN A 652 16.29 -2.38 44.41
C ASN A 652 15.85 -3.69 43.77
N GLU A 653 14.55 -3.85 43.54
CA GLU A 653 14.00 -5.06 42.95
C GLU A 653 14.55 -5.32 41.54
N ASP A 654 14.50 -6.58 41.11
CA ASP A 654 14.96 -6.99 39.79
C ASP A 654 14.04 -6.49 38.67
N MET A 655 14.62 -6.24 37.50
CA MET A 655 13.86 -5.77 36.35
C MET A 655 12.79 -6.76 35.87
N SER A 656 12.97 -8.06 36.10
CA SER A 656 11.94 -9.06 35.78
C SER A 656 10.65 -8.85 36.57
N VAL A 657 10.72 -8.31 37.79
CA VAL A 657 9.53 -7.97 38.61
C VAL A 657 9.00 -6.60 38.25
N ILE A 658 9.87 -5.59 38.08
CA ILE A 658 9.45 -4.23 37.72
C ILE A 658 8.64 -4.24 36.41
N ARG A 659 9.08 -5.03 35.42
CA ARG A 659 8.41 -5.17 34.12
C ARG A 659 7.04 -5.85 34.20
N THR A 660 6.69 -6.52 35.30
CA THR A 660 5.38 -7.17 35.47
C THR A 660 4.40 -6.33 36.28
N LEU A 661 4.81 -5.14 36.75
CA LEU A 661 3.92 -4.23 37.49
C LEU A 661 2.82 -3.71 36.56
N PRO A 662 1.53 -4.05 36.79
CA PRO A 662 0.47 -3.79 35.84
C PRO A 662 0.23 -2.29 35.63
N TYR A 663 0.26 -1.47 36.68
CA TYR A 663 -0.03 -0.04 36.57
C TYR A 663 1.12 0.75 35.97
N LEU A 664 2.36 0.42 36.30
CA LEU A 664 3.56 0.97 35.63
C LEU A 664 3.52 0.68 34.12
N ASN A 665 3.20 -0.55 33.73
CA ASN A 665 3.00 -0.90 32.31
C ASN A 665 1.91 -0.05 31.67
N ALA A 666 0.75 0.06 32.34
CA ALA A 666 -0.39 0.83 31.86
C ALA A 666 -0.04 2.30 31.61
N VAL A 667 0.69 2.94 32.52
CA VAL A 667 1.13 4.34 32.40
C VAL A 667 2.07 4.53 31.21
N ILE A 668 3.07 3.65 31.04
CA ILE A 668 4.04 3.77 29.94
C ILE A 668 3.35 3.50 28.60
N LYS A 669 2.52 2.46 28.50
CA LYS A 669 1.74 2.14 27.30
C LYS A 669 0.81 3.28 26.91
N GLU A 670 0.09 3.86 27.88
CA GLU A 670 -0.81 4.99 27.60
C GLU A 670 -0.06 6.24 27.15
N THR A 671 1.14 6.47 27.70
CA THR A 671 2.01 7.54 27.23
C THR A 671 2.41 7.32 25.78
N MET A 672 2.90 6.13 25.42
CA MET A 672 3.27 5.79 24.04
C MET A 672 2.09 5.81 23.07
N ARG A 673 0.89 5.49 23.54
CA ARG A 673 -0.34 5.54 22.74
C ARG A 673 -0.72 6.98 22.42
N LEU A 674 -0.87 7.82 23.45
CA LEU A 674 -1.39 9.18 23.32
C LEU A 674 -0.34 10.16 22.74
N TYR A 675 0.91 10.01 23.17
CA TYR A 675 2.07 10.80 22.75
C TYR A 675 3.10 9.91 22.04
N PRO A 676 2.77 9.33 20.87
CA PRO A 676 3.69 8.47 20.15
C PRO A 676 4.87 9.30 19.66
N THR A 677 6.05 8.98 20.19
CA THR A 677 7.32 9.65 19.91
C THR A 677 7.60 9.80 18.41
N ILE A 678 7.43 8.73 17.64
CA ILE A 678 7.54 8.76 16.18
C ILE A 678 6.13 8.85 15.58
N ILE A 679 5.78 10.02 15.06
CA ILE A 679 4.52 10.26 14.34
C ILE A 679 4.67 10.20 12.81
N SER A 680 5.90 10.05 12.32
CA SER A 680 6.18 9.93 10.90
C SER A 680 5.53 8.69 10.27
N SER A 681 5.23 8.77 8.97
CA SER A 681 4.47 7.77 8.23
C SER A 681 5.27 6.49 7.90
N LEU A 682 6.60 6.52 7.99
CA LEU A 682 7.48 5.38 7.70
C LEU A 682 7.14 4.69 6.35
N PRO A 683 7.26 5.39 5.21
CA PRO A 683 6.74 4.90 3.93
C PRO A 683 7.43 3.62 3.43
N ARG A 684 6.65 2.78 2.75
CA ARG A 684 7.08 1.53 2.12
C ARG A 684 6.62 1.47 0.68
N VAL A 685 7.37 0.81 -0.18
CA VAL A 685 6.94 0.52 -1.55
C VAL A 685 6.30 -0.86 -1.59
N LEU A 686 5.08 -0.96 -2.11
CA LEU A 686 4.40 -2.23 -2.33
C LEU A 686 5.15 -3.06 -3.38
N GLU A 687 5.48 -4.29 -3.01
CA GLU A 687 6.02 -5.33 -3.88
C GLU A 687 4.91 -6.27 -4.36
N GLU A 688 3.78 -6.30 -3.64
CA GLU A 688 2.55 -7.02 -3.99
C GLU A 688 1.36 -6.05 -3.85
N SER A 689 0.32 -6.24 -4.65
CA SER A 689 -0.89 -5.41 -4.54
C SER A 689 -1.58 -5.60 -3.19
N LEU A 690 -2.17 -4.53 -2.66
CA LEU A 690 -2.87 -4.53 -1.37
C LEU A 690 -4.31 -4.05 -1.58
N VAL A 691 -5.29 -4.78 -1.04
CA VAL A 691 -6.70 -4.35 -1.06
C VAL A 691 -7.04 -3.69 0.27
N VAL A 692 -7.38 -2.41 0.25
CA VAL A 692 -7.78 -1.63 1.45
C VAL A 692 -9.14 -1.02 1.20
N ASP A 693 -10.11 -1.28 2.09
CA ASP A 693 -11.49 -0.76 1.98
C ASP A 693 -12.19 -1.06 0.64
N GLY A 694 -11.78 -2.13 -0.03
CA GLY A 694 -12.23 -2.42 -1.38
C GLY A 694 -11.70 -1.42 -2.40
N TYR A 695 -10.45 -1.00 -2.28
CA TYR A 695 -9.61 -0.38 -3.32
C TYR A 695 -8.36 -1.22 -3.54
N LEU A 696 -8.06 -1.57 -4.79
CA LEU A 696 -6.81 -2.23 -5.16
C LEU A 696 -5.69 -1.19 -5.23
N ILE A 697 -4.73 -1.32 -4.32
CA ILE A 697 -3.51 -0.51 -4.31
C ILE A 697 -2.45 -1.29 -5.11
N PRO A 698 -2.03 -0.81 -6.29
CA PRO A 698 -1.16 -1.56 -7.17
C PRO A 698 0.28 -1.62 -6.66
N VAL A 699 1.02 -2.62 -7.14
CA VAL A 699 2.48 -2.74 -6.95
C VAL A 699 3.19 -1.45 -7.34
N GLY A 700 4.24 -1.09 -6.60
CA GLY A 700 4.99 0.14 -6.79
C GLY A 700 4.37 1.37 -6.12
N THR A 701 3.17 1.25 -5.54
CA THR A 701 2.59 2.32 -4.71
C THR A 701 3.33 2.45 -3.38
N VAL A 702 3.55 3.68 -2.95
CA VAL A 702 4.05 4.01 -1.63
C VAL A 702 2.88 3.94 -0.64
N VAL A 703 2.98 3.09 0.36
CA VAL A 703 2.01 2.92 1.44
C VAL A 703 2.64 3.31 2.77
N ASN A 704 1.84 3.89 3.66
CA ASN A 704 2.29 4.33 4.97
C ASN A 704 1.14 4.35 6.00
N MET A 705 1.49 4.31 7.28
CA MET A 705 0.55 4.44 8.39
C MET A 705 1.26 5.08 9.59
N GLN A 706 0.62 6.07 10.20
CA GLN A 706 1.17 6.82 11.32
C GLN A 706 0.64 6.30 12.65
N ASN A 707 1.53 6.13 13.63
CA ASN A 707 1.18 5.82 15.03
C ASN A 707 0.16 6.81 15.58
N TYR A 708 0.39 8.11 15.37
CA TYR A 708 -0.52 9.18 15.81
C TYR A 708 -1.97 8.95 15.38
N VAL A 709 -2.18 8.46 14.15
CA VAL A 709 -3.50 8.29 13.54
C VAL A 709 -4.21 7.06 14.09
N HIS A 710 -3.62 5.87 13.99
CA HIS A 710 -4.30 4.63 14.38
C HIS A 710 -4.35 4.42 15.89
N HIS A 711 -3.43 5.02 16.66
CA HIS A 711 -3.54 5.07 18.13
C HIS A 711 -4.71 5.94 18.62
N ARG A 712 -5.37 6.68 17.72
CA ARG A 712 -6.56 7.51 17.97
C ARG A 712 -7.85 6.95 17.38
N ASP A 713 -7.85 5.69 16.93
CA ASP A 713 -9.06 5.03 16.48
C ASP A 713 -10.01 4.77 17.67
N PRO A 714 -11.19 5.42 17.74
CA PRO A 714 -12.12 5.26 18.84
C PRO A 714 -12.75 3.86 18.92
N THR A 715 -12.67 3.07 17.85
CA THR A 715 -13.14 1.67 17.84
C THR A 715 -12.18 0.74 18.56
N VAL A 716 -10.90 1.13 18.67
CA VAL A 716 -9.86 0.40 19.41
C VAL A 716 -9.64 1.01 20.79
N TYR A 717 -9.56 2.34 20.86
CA TYR A 717 -9.27 3.09 22.08
C TYR A 717 -10.43 4.05 22.39
N PRO A 718 -11.40 3.65 23.25
CA PRO A 718 -12.48 4.54 23.67
C PRO A 718 -11.95 5.82 24.30
N GLU A 719 -12.53 6.97 23.95
CA GLU A 719 -12.04 8.31 24.34
C GLU A 719 -10.54 8.49 24.03
N PRO A 720 -10.14 8.39 22.74
CA PRO A 720 -8.74 8.24 22.35
C PRO A 720 -7.85 9.45 22.68
N GLU A 721 -8.41 10.64 22.86
CA GLU A 721 -7.66 11.85 23.23
C GLU A 721 -7.42 11.98 24.74
N THR A 722 -8.09 11.16 25.55
CA THR A 722 -7.96 11.18 27.01
C THR A 722 -6.81 10.28 27.45
N PHE A 723 -5.90 10.83 28.25
CA PHE A 723 -4.87 10.04 28.95
C PHE A 723 -5.54 9.22 30.06
N ASN A 724 -5.67 7.92 29.84
CA ASN A 724 -6.30 7.02 30.79
C ASN A 724 -5.49 5.72 30.90
N PRO A 725 -4.57 5.57 31.87
CA PRO A 725 -3.84 4.34 32.09
C PRO A 725 -4.74 3.14 32.41
N GLU A 726 -5.88 3.35 33.07
CA GLU A 726 -6.78 2.27 33.51
C GLU A 726 -7.25 1.36 32.37
N ARG A 727 -7.31 1.88 31.13
CA ARG A 727 -7.69 1.09 29.94
C ARG A 727 -6.78 -0.11 29.67
N TRP A 728 -5.55 -0.08 30.21
CA TRP A 728 -4.56 -1.14 30.01
C TRP A 728 -4.63 -2.24 31.06
N LEU A 729 -5.40 -2.06 32.14
CA LEU A 729 -5.59 -3.10 33.16
C LEU A 729 -6.48 -4.23 32.65
N ASP A 730 -7.46 -3.91 31.81
CA ASP A 730 -8.35 -4.85 31.14
C ASP A 730 -8.28 -4.65 29.60
N SER A 731 -7.06 -4.66 29.04
CA SER A 731 -6.85 -4.38 27.61
C SER A 731 -7.42 -5.48 26.70
N THR A 732 -7.95 -5.07 25.55
CA THR A 732 -8.38 -6.03 24.51
C THR A 732 -7.20 -6.47 23.65
N ARG A 733 -7.35 -7.60 22.96
CA ARG A 733 -6.36 -8.09 21.99
C ARG A 733 -6.07 -7.06 20.90
N ASP A 734 -7.09 -6.34 20.45
CA ASP A 734 -6.97 -5.32 19.40
C ASP A 734 -6.20 -4.10 19.89
N MET A 735 -6.43 -3.67 21.15
CA MET A 735 -5.65 -2.58 21.77
C MET A 735 -4.16 -2.92 21.86
N GLU A 736 -3.83 -4.16 22.26
CA GLU A 736 -2.44 -4.62 22.34
C GLU A 736 -1.80 -4.76 20.95
N ALA A 737 -2.56 -5.23 19.95
CA ALA A 737 -2.05 -5.40 18.60
C ALA A 737 -1.88 -4.08 17.83
N ALA A 738 -2.73 -3.08 18.11
CA ALA A 738 -2.69 -1.76 17.49
C ALA A 738 -1.63 -0.83 18.12
N LEU A 739 -1.13 -1.13 19.33
CA LEU A 739 -0.06 -0.33 19.95
C LEU A 739 1.29 -0.67 19.31
N THR A 740 1.76 0.18 18.39
CA THR A 740 2.97 -0.08 17.60
C THR A 740 4.09 0.97 17.75
N PRO A 741 4.47 1.38 18.98
CA PRO A 741 5.45 2.44 19.23
C PRO A 741 6.86 2.11 18.70
N PHE A 742 7.17 0.82 18.52
CA PHE A 742 8.45 0.33 18.01
C PHE A 742 8.37 -0.22 16.58
N SER A 743 7.23 -0.06 15.89
CA SER A 743 6.91 -0.77 14.65
C SER A 743 7.07 -2.30 14.80
N ILE A 744 6.96 -3.05 13.69
CA ILE A 744 7.06 -4.52 13.71
C ILE A 744 7.88 -5.05 12.53
N GLY A 745 8.10 -6.37 12.51
CA GLY A 745 8.72 -7.08 11.39
C GLY A 745 10.21 -6.80 11.23
N ARG A 746 10.74 -6.99 10.02
CA ARG A 746 12.18 -6.91 9.72
C ARG A 746 12.79 -5.51 9.91
N ARG A 747 11.94 -4.48 10.00
CA ARG A 747 12.34 -3.07 10.18
C ARG A 747 11.93 -2.51 11.56
N GLY A 748 11.44 -3.36 12.47
CA GLY A 748 11.11 -2.96 13.83
C GLY A 748 12.32 -2.39 14.58
N CYS A 749 12.06 -1.56 15.59
CA CYS A 749 13.09 -0.87 16.37
C CYS A 749 14.14 -1.85 16.88
N VAL A 750 15.42 -1.50 16.71
CA VAL A 750 16.53 -2.30 17.28
C VAL A 750 16.63 -2.12 18.78
N GLY A 751 16.43 -0.89 19.26
CA GLY A 751 16.64 -0.48 20.64
C GLY A 751 15.45 -0.72 21.58
N GLN A 752 14.39 -1.41 21.15
CA GLN A 752 13.16 -1.52 21.94
C GLN A 752 13.38 -2.05 23.36
N ASN A 753 14.27 -3.04 23.53
CA ASN A 753 14.54 -3.63 24.85
C ASN A 753 15.24 -2.65 25.79
N LEU A 754 16.16 -1.83 25.25
CA LEU A 754 16.85 -0.78 25.99
C LEU A 754 15.88 0.34 26.38
N ALA A 755 15.07 0.82 25.43
CA ALA A 755 14.06 1.85 25.67
C ALA A 755 13.05 1.43 26.75
N TRP A 756 12.59 0.18 26.72
CA TRP A 756 11.73 -0.36 27.78
C TRP A 756 12.43 -0.32 29.14
N ASP A 757 13.68 -0.80 29.26
CA ASP A 757 14.40 -0.77 30.53
C ASP A 757 14.64 0.66 31.04
N GLU A 758 15.03 1.59 30.17
CA GLU A 758 15.14 3.02 30.49
C GLU A 758 13.85 3.58 31.08
N LEU A 759 12.71 3.34 30.42
CA LEU A 759 11.42 3.87 30.86
C LEU A 759 10.93 3.22 32.15
N TYR A 760 11.06 1.90 32.30
CA TYR A 760 10.67 1.21 33.54
C TYR A 760 11.51 1.69 34.72
N LEU A 761 12.83 1.76 34.56
CA LEU A 761 13.73 2.17 35.64
C LEU A 761 13.57 3.65 35.98
N ALA A 762 13.58 4.55 34.99
CA ALA A 762 13.39 5.97 35.25
C ALA A 762 12.03 6.24 35.91
N THR A 763 10.94 5.68 35.37
CA THR A 763 9.59 5.93 35.90
C THR A 763 9.42 5.35 37.30
N SER A 764 9.85 4.11 37.54
CA SER A 764 9.74 3.47 38.86
C SER A 764 10.54 4.22 39.92
N MET A 765 11.74 4.69 39.60
CA MET A 765 12.58 5.41 40.54
C MET A 765 12.03 6.81 40.85
N LEU A 766 11.62 7.55 39.81
CA LEU A 766 11.07 8.89 39.97
C LEU A 766 9.77 8.87 40.78
N PHE A 767 8.79 8.05 40.42
CA PHE A 767 7.47 8.09 41.08
C PHE A 767 7.36 7.27 42.36
N ARG A 768 8.36 6.44 42.68
CA ARG A 768 8.47 5.85 44.02
C ARG A 768 8.75 6.94 45.05
N ASP A 769 9.79 7.75 44.82
CA ASP A 769 10.33 8.66 45.85
C ASP A 769 9.87 10.11 45.66
N LEU A 770 9.43 10.49 44.47
CA LEU A 770 9.08 11.87 44.13
C LEU A 770 7.60 12.03 43.84
N LYS A 771 7.15 13.26 44.04
CA LYS A 771 5.87 13.77 43.62
C LYS A 771 6.09 15.01 42.76
N MET A 772 5.36 15.11 41.66
CA MET A 772 5.57 16.17 40.67
C MET A 772 4.25 16.85 40.30
N GLN A 773 4.33 18.15 40.05
CA GLN A 773 3.25 18.95 39.46
C GLN A 773 3.81 19.98 38.49
N LEU A 774 2.99 20.47 37.57
CA LEU A 774 3.43 21.51 36.62
C LEU A 774 3.90 22.77 37.35
N GLY A 775 5.01 23.33 36.88
CA GLY A 775 5.53 24.63 37.31
C GLY A 775 4.59 25.78 36.93
N GLN A 776 4.66 26.86 37.70
CA GLN A 776 3.87 28.06 37.42
C GLN A 776 4.19 28.61 36.03
N GLY A 777 3.16 28.88 35.23
CA GLY A 777 3.31 29.41 33.87
C GLY A 777 3.46 28.35 32.77
N MET A 778 3.43 27.05 33.09
CA MET A 778 3.27 26.01 32.07
C MET A 778 1.84 26.03 31.51
N THR A 779 1.73 26.04 30.19
CA THR A 779 0.46 25.97 29.47
C THR A 779 0.35 24.65 28.69
N GLU A 780 -0.87 24.30 28.26
CA GLU A 780 -1.06 23.16 27.36
C GLU A 780 -0.39 23.41 26.00
N ALA A 781 -0.39 24.66 25.52
CA ALA A 781 0.27 25.06 24.27
C ALA A 781 1.79 24.81 24.27
N ASP A 782 2.45 24.97 25.42
CA ASP A 782 3.88 24.63 25.56
C ASP A 782 4.14 23.14 25.30
N MET A 783 3.16 22.28 25.59
CA MET A 783 3.23 20.82 25.51
C MET A 783 2.47 20.25 24.32
N GLU A 784 1.97 21.09 23.42
CA GLU A 784 1.50 20.63 22.12
C GLU A 784 2.64 19.92 21.39
N MET A 785 2.31 18.83 20.69
CA MET A 785 3.29 18.08 19.92
C MET A 785 3.68 18.88 18.68
N GLU A 786 4.92 19.33 18.64
CA GLU A 786 5.54 19.81 17.42
C GLU A 786 5.60 18.62 16.45
N ASP A 787 4.87 18.77 15.34
CA ASP A 787 4.78 17.75 14.32
C ASP A 787 6.15 17.65 13.63
N ARG A 788 6.95 16.64 13.93
CA ARG A 788 8.25 16.42 13.28
C ARG A 788 8.52 14.92 13.26
N PHE A 789 9.64 14.46 12.68
CA PHE A 789 9.91 13.02 12.60
C PHE A 789 9.78 12.32 13.97
N ASN A 790 10.42 12.90 14.99
CA ASN A 790 10.30 12.53 16.41
C ASN A 790 9.72 13.73 17.16
N ILE A 791 8.54 13.67 17.77
CA ILE A 791 7.88 14.84 18.39
C ILE A 791 8.76 15.56 19.43
N ALA A 792 8.42 16.81 19.72
CA ALA A 792 8.86 17.53 20.91
C ALA A 792 7.72 18.42 21.39
N PRO A 793 7.76 18.91 22.64
CA PRO A 793 6.90 20.02 23.06
C PRO A 793 7.20 21.27 22.22
N VAL A 794 6.17 21.95 21.70
CA VAL A 794 6.33 23.23 20.97
C VAL A 794 7.10 24.25 21.79
N GLY A 795 6.87 24.31 23.11
CA GLY A 795 7.55 25.23 24.02
C GLY A 795 9.01 24.85 24.33
N ARG A 796 9.51 23.71 23.84
CA ARG A 796 10.86 23.16 24.10
C ARG A 796 11.26 23.18 25.59
N LYS A 797 10.28 22.98 26.46
CA LYS A 797 10.44 22.97 27.92
C LYS A 797 9.35 22.12 28.56
N LEU A 798 9.62 21.62 29.76
CA LEU A 798 8.63 21.09 30.68
C LEU A 798 9.06 21.48 32.09
N MET A 799 8.43 22.50 32.65
CA MET A 799 8.77 22.96 34.00
C MET A 799 7.97 22.19 35.04
N LEU A 800 8.64 21.52 35.98
CA LEU A 800 7.99 20.74 37.04
C LEU A 800 8.45 21.21 38.42
N GLN A 801 7.52 21.36 39.35
CA GLN A 801 7.84 21.42 40.78
C GLN A 801 7.91 20.00 41.31
N VAL A 802 9.02 19.67 41.96
CA VAL A 802 9.33 18.31 42.41
C VAL A 802 9.47 18.30 43.92
N PHE A 803 8.80 17.35 44.56
CA PHE A 803 8.78 17.16 46.01
C PHE A 803 9.22 15.75 46.36
N GLU A 804 9.98 15.60 47.43
CA GLU A 804 10.23 14.29 48.02
C GLU A 804 8.96 13.77 48.71
N ARG A 805 8.67 12.49 48.53
CA ARG A 805 7.62 11.79 49.29
C ARG A 805 8.16 11.41 50.66
N PRO A 806 7.34 11.49 51.72
CA PRO A 806 7.77 11.10 53.05
C PRO A 806 8.16 9.61 53.06
N PRO A 807 9.23 9.23 53.79
CA PRO A 807 9.62 7.84 53.92
C PRO A 807 8.48 7.03 54.56
N ARG A 808 8.29 5.78 54.10
CA ARG A 808 7.30 4.84 54.66
C ARG A 808 7.53 4.76 56.17
N LYS A 809 6.52 5.08 56.98
CA LYS A 809 6.54 4.72 58.40
C LYS A 809 6.64 3.19 58.45
N SER A 810 7.76 2.70 58.97
CA SER A 810 8.10 1.28 59.11
C SER A 810 7.01 0.50 59.82
#